data_AF-A0A8J3LIR6-F1
#
_entry.id   AF-A0A8J3LIR6-F1
#
_cell.length_a   1.000
_cell.length_b   1.000
_cell.length_c   1.000
_cell.angle_alpha   90.00
_cell.angle_beta   90.00
_cell.angle_gamma   90.00
#
_symmetry.space_group_name_H-M   'P 1'
#
loop_
_entity.id
_entity.type
_entity.pdbx_description
1 polymer ?
#
loop_
_entity_poly.entity_id
_entity_poly.type
_entity_poly.pdbx_seq_one_letter_code
_entity_poly.pdbx_strand_id
1 'polypeptide(L)'
;MHLSIGCRPGSATTASPVGRGKVTRLLPGTAAFIVAWLLPLGTHLLRVDWLLPPLLLAGLMSVQRAGRTSADRLVLAVAQLFGALCVAGLVISFWPWHLHPVPIAGCAFTALVALAIATGRRPRLPARTPARDVVTWLAVAAVTVLAVVPFAIRDLGGRIGIVATGEDIARHFMLYDVIGKVGGYAFLHRAGAAAFAPDDYGFGYPQGTHLLYAVLDRFVRSSAVNADAASAMDVLLWCHLGTYLFLALALLWAARRVAGPGVGPATLLPVLAVIASVLYFGDLLGAFVRGFPNEVLGLALVAVLTALIARPLPRLGEHVATVAALLVGISFAYHLFLPYALVATAVWAWPRRRALPRRLAVVGLLLLPLLLITPFENRPSGAANLLLTLGTALPVDRPILALVLLAAVAGLVVRGGWRSPARRALVVALVVALGMVAVLFVYQYAMIGHSVYYFEKFLHMLLVVALVSLGSAARLLPRLGAPGSIAADGRARYAVAVVAALVIAAVPAAAGGPWHSRPLTSPGLRYGLGLEKGSPAGGKQAVDLVRRYPDAAGRVDVVLTQTPYANFFATLFTAVMQRNYRQGESWYAFLSPSRPRTLADLEAKVRDSPVRVRFVVRERSTPFLVADSAAAAPTNVQAAEDLARRYPDKVEVVVLR
;
A
#
# COMPACT_ATOMS: atom_id res chain seq x y z
N MET A 1 76.99 5.61 44.40
CA MET A 1 77.25 7.02 44.04
C MET A 1 77.85 7.03 42.65
N HIS A 2 77.06 7.41 41.64
CA HIS A 2 77.41 7.84 40.26
C HIS A 2 76.18 7.57 39.37
N LEU A 3 75.38 8.62 39.20
CA LEU A 3 74.24 8.68 38.28
C LEU A 3 74.75 9.17 36.91
N SER A 4 74.53 8.37 35.88
CA SER A 4 74.78 8.71 34.48
C SER A 4 73.52 9.36 33.88
N ILE A 5 73.65 10.62 33.47
CA ILE A 5 72.62 11.42 32.81
C ILE A 5 72.74 11.20 31.29
N GLY A 6 71.74 10.52 30.71
CA GLY A 6 71.62 10.36 29.25
C GLY A 6 70.82 11.50 28.62
N CYS A 7 71.48 12.30 27.79
CA CYS A 7 70.89 13.31 26.92
C CYS A 7 69.91 12.71 25.89
N ARG A 8 68.70 13.27 25.79
CA ARG A 8 67.78 13.07 24.65
C ARG A 8 67.95 14.22 23.65
N PRO A 9 68.13 13.96 22.34
CA PRO A 9 68.11 15.01 21.33
C PRO A 9 66.69 15.34 20.87
N GLY A 10 66.38 16.64 20.92
CA GLY A 10 65.59 17.44 19.99
C GLY A 10 64.33 16.86 19.34
N SER A 11 63.16 17.27 19.83
CA SER A 11 61.89 17.22 19.09
C SER A 11 61.89 18.21 17.92
N ALA A 12 62.15 17.73 16.70
CA ALA A 12 61.85 18.46 15.47
C ALA A 12 60.33 18.64 15.34
N THR A 13 59.88 19.88 15.49
CA THR A 13 58.50 20.30 15.31
C THR A 13 58.19 20.32 13.81
N THR A 14 57.63 19.24 13.27
CA THR A 14 57.07 19.25 11.91
C THR A 14 55.85 20.15 11.87
N ALA A 15 56.01 21.32 11.25
CA ALA A 15 54.91 22.20 10.90
C ALA A 15 53.84 21.42 10.11
N SER A 16 52.61 21.42 10.62
CA SER A 16 51.46 20.83 9.93
C SER A 16 51.16 21.64 8.67
N PRO A 17 50.99 21.01 7.48
CA PRO A 17 50.61 21.75 6.28
C PRO A 17 49.16 22.24 6.44
N VAL A 18 49.03 23.54 6.65
CA VAL A 18 47.77 24.29 6.61
C VAL A 18 47.27 24.31 5.16
N GLY A 19 46.02 23.87 4.93
CA GLY A 19 45.16 24.58 3.97
C GLY A 19 44.96 24.06 2.54
N ARG A 20 45.25 22.81 2.17
CA ARG A 20 44.90 22.28 0.80
C ARG A 20 43.66 21.38 0.71
N GLY A 21 42.96 21.10 1.81
CA GLY A 21 41.89 20.09 1.86
C GLY A 21 40.45 20.57 1.61
N LYS A 22 40.20 21.89 1.51
CA LYS A 22 38.83 22.44 1.35
C LYS A 22 38.44 22.70 -0.11
N VAL A 23 39.36 23.18 -0.95
CA VAL A 23 39.08 23.54 -2.36
C VAL A 23 38.85 22.30 -3.24
N THR A 24 39.55 21.20 -2.96
CA THR A 24 39.44 19.92 -3.71
C THR A 24 38.17 19.11 -3.42
N ARG A 25 37.41 19.45 -2.37
CA ARG A 25 36.10 18.82 -2.08
C ARG A 25 34.89 19.60 -2.62
N LEU A 26 35.08 20.85 -3.06
CA LEU A 26 34.00 21.71 -3.57
C LEU A 26 33.65 21.39 -5.04
N LEU A 27 34.66 21.19 -5.89
CA LEU A 27 34.49 20.83 -7.32
C LEU A 27 33.62 19.57 -7.54
N PRO A 28 33.81 18.46 -6.80
CA PRO A 28 32.94 17.28 -6.91
C PRO A 28 31.50 17.54 -6.47
N GLY A 29 31.29 18.46 -5.52
CA GLY A 29 29.97 18.82 -5.00
C GLY A 29 29.15 19.58 -6.03
N THR A 30 29.72 20.61 -6.64
CA THR A 30 29.06 21.43 -7.68
C THR A 30 28.70 20.58 -8.90
N ALA A 31 29.61 19.71 -9.37
CA ALA A 31 29.33 18.79 -10.46
C ALA A 31 28.16 17.84 -10.14
N ALA A 32 28.09 17.33 -8.90
CA ALA A 32 27.00 16.46 -8.47
C ALA A 32 25.64 17.18 -8.43
N PHE A 33 25.61 18.46 -8.02
CA PHE A 33 24.39 19.27 -8.07
C PHE A 33 23.93 19.55 -9.50
N ILE A 34 24.86 19.83 -10.43
CA ILE A 34 24.52 20.00 -11.85
C ILE A 34 23.94 18.71 -12.42
N VAL A 35 24.58 17.57 -12.17
CA VAL A 35 24.10 16.25 -12.63
C VAL A 35 22.72 15.92 -12.04
N ALA A 36 22.42 16.35 -10.80
CA ALA A 36 21.11 16.13 -10.18
C ALA A 36 19.94 16.74 -10.98
N TRP A 37 20.19 17.76 -11.80
CA TRP A 37 19.18 18.40 -12.65
C TRP A 37 19.31 18.02 -14.12
N LEU A 38 20.55 17.87 -14.64
CA LEU A 38 20.77 17.43 -16.02
C LEU A 38 20.27 16.00 -16.27
N LEU A 39 20.38 15.10 -15.29
CA LEU A 39 19.88 13.73 -15.43
C LEU A 39 18.35 13.69 -15.61
N PRO A 40 17.52 14.27 -14.71
CA PRO A 40 16.07 14.37 -14.95
C PRO A 40 15.68 15.09 -16.23
N LEU A 41 16.38 16.18 -16.57
CA LEU A 41 16.10 16.89 -17.82
C LEU A 41 16.38 16.00 -19.04
N GLY A 42 17.53 15.32 -19.04
CA GLY A 42 17.92 14.40 -20.12
C GLY A 42 16.96 13.23 -20.27
N THR A 43 16.56 12.58 -19.17
CA THR A 43 15.58 11.48 -19.23
C THR A 43 14.22 11.96 -19.73
N HIS A 44 13.81 13.18 -19.37
CA HIS A 44 12.53 13.73 -19.79
C HIS A 44 12.52 14.00 -21.30
N LEU A 45 13.59 14.62 -21.81
CA LEU A 45 13.77 14.83 -23.24
C LEU A 45 13.80 13.52 -24.03
N LEU A 46 14.37 12.45 -23.46
CA LEU A 46 14.43 11.11 -24.05
C LEU A 46 13.18 10.25 -23.78
N ARG A 47 12.19 10.76 -23.04
CA ARG A 47 10.97 10.04 -22.63
C ARG A 47 11.23 8.73 -21.87
N VAL A 48 12.23 8.75 -21.00
CA VAL A 48 12.64 7.60 -20.14
C VAL A 48 12.64 7.95 -18.65
N ASP A 49 11.74 8.83 -18.22
CA ASP A 49 11.61 9.27 -16.82
C ASP A 49 11.30 8.12 -15.86
N TRP A 50 10.75 7.01 -16.36
CA TRP A 50 10.47 5.80 -15.59
C TRP A 50 11.72 5.20 -14.93
N LEU A 51 12.92 5.55 -15.41
CA LEU A 51 14.21 5.18 -14.81
C LEU A 51 14.54 5.98 -13.55
N LEU A 52 13.99 7.20 -13.38
CA LEU A 52 14.37 8.10 -12.30
C LEU A 52 13.98 7.56 -10.90
N PRO A 53 12.76 7.02 -10.65
CA PRO A 53 12.43 6.46 -9.33
C PRO A 53 13.33 5.28 -8.93
N PRO A 54 13.60 4.26 -9.80
CA PRO A 54 14.59 3.23 -9.51
C PRO A 54 16.01 3.75 -9.26
N LEU A 55 16.47 4.75 -10.03
CA LEU A 55 17.79 5.36 -9.85
C LEU A 55 17.89 6.12 -8.52
N LEU A 56 16.86 6.88 -8.15
CA LEU A 56 16.78 7.58 -6.86
C LEU A 56 16.80 6.57 -5.70
N LEU A 57 16.04 5.49 -5.82
CA LEU A 57 16.01 4.40 -4.86
C LEU A 57 17.39 3.74 -4.69
N ALA A 58 18.06 3.39 -5.80
CA ALA A 58 19.41 2.85 -5.79
C ALA A 58 20.43 3.84 -5.19
N GLY A 59 20.29 5.12 -5.52
CA GLY A 59 21.05 6.22 -4.96
C GLY A 59 20.92 6.30 -3.44
N LEU A 60 19.69 6.33 -2.90
CA LEU A 60 19.44 6.33 -1.47
C LEU A 60 19.97 5.06 -0.79
N MET A 61 19.77 3.89 -1.39
CA MET A 61 20.36 2.62 -0.94
C MET A 61 21.89 2.66 -0.87
N SER A 62 22.55 3.37 -1.78
CA SER A 62 24.00 3.48 -1.84
C SER A 62 24.57 4.43 -0.77
N VAL A 63 23.83 5.47 -0.38
CA VAL A 63 24.26 6.51 0.58
C VAL A 63 23.91 6.13 2.02
N GLN A 64 22.72 5.55 2.23
CA GLN A 64 22.31 5.13 3.56
C GLN A 64 23.23 4.03 4.12
N ARG A 65 23.39 4.01 5.44
CA ARG A 65 24.10 2.95 6.18
C ARG A 65 23.17 2.21 7.14
N ALA A 66 21.87 2.51 7.04
CA ALA A 66 20.82 1.84 7.73
C ALA A 66 20.65 0.45 7.11
N GLY A 67 20.96 -0.61 7.87
CA GLY A 67 20.84 -1.98 7.39
C GLY A 67 22.17 -2.63 6.96
N ARG A 68 22.20 -3.97 7.06
CA ARG A 68 23.40 -4.78 6.79
C ARG A 68 23.38 -5.41 5.40
N THR A 69 22.20 -5.51 4.77
CA THR A 69 22.01 -6.21 3.49
C THR A 69 21.28 -5.35 2.47
N SER A 70 21.28 -5.76 1.19
CA SER A 70 20.55 -5.07 0.12
C SER A 70 19.05 -5.01 0.40
N ALA A 71 18.47 -6.11 0.90
CA ALA A 71 17.07 -6.18 1.32
C ALA A 71 16.75 -5.18 2.44
N ASP A 72 17.63 -5.03 3.44
CA ASP A 72 17.46 -3.99 4.46
C ASP A 72 17.39 -2.60 3.84
N ARG A 73 18.34 -2.28 2.98
CA ARG A 73 18.42 -0.93 2.40
C ARG A 73 17.27 -0.63 1.48
N LEU A 74 16.80 -1.61 0.71
CA LEU A 74 15.65 -1.45 -0.16
C LEU A 74 14.40 -1.08 0.64
N VAL A 75 14.02 -1.92 1.62
CA VAL A 75 12.80 -1.70 2.40
C VAL A 75 12.84 -0.37 3.17
N LEU A 76 14.00 -0.04 3.74
CA LEU A 76 14.18 1.23 4.46
C LEU A 76 14.15 2.43 3.51
N ALA A 77 14.77 2.33 2.34
CA ALA A 77 14.72 3.41 1.34
C ALA A 77 13.30 3.65 0.85
N VAL A 78 12.55 2.60 0.50
CA VAL A 78 11.17 2.74 0.03
C VAL A 78 10.30 3.41 1.10
N ALA A 79 10.39 2.96 2.37
CA ALA A 79 9.67 3.57 3.47
C ALA A 79 10.05 5.04 3.70
N GLN A 80 11.34 5.37 3.63
CA GLN A 80 11.83 6.74 3.77
C GLN A 80 11.38 7.65 2.63
N LEU A 81 11.48 7.17 1.38
CA LEU A 81 11.06 7.91 0.20
C LEU A 81 9.56 8.17 0.22
N PHE A 82 8.75 7.19 0.64
CA PHE A 82 7.32 7.38 0.78
C PHE A 82 6.99 8.44 1.83
N GLY A 83 7.55 8.35 3.04
CA GLY A 83 7.35 9.36 4.08
C GLY A 83 7.82 10.76 3.64
N ALA A 84 8.96 10.84 2.94
CA ALA A 84 9.47 12.09 2.38
C ALA A 84 8.56 12.65 1.28
N LEU A 85 8.03 11.79 0.41
CA LEU A 85 7.06 12.18 -0.61
C LEU A 85 5.79 12.74 0.01
N CYS A 86 5.30 12.15 1.12
CA CYS A 86 4.12 12.65 1.80
C CYS A 86 4.31 14.10 2.28
N VAL A 87 5.49 14.44 2.81
CA VAL A 87 5.84 15.80 3.22
C VAL A 87 6.06 16.71 2.01
N ALA A 88 6.82 16.24 1.01
CA ALA A 88 7.07 16.98 -0.21
C ALA A 88 5.77 17.32 -0.94
N GLY A 89 4.76 16.45 -0.87
CA GLY A 89 3.41 16.67 -1.37
C GLY A 89 2.76 17.96 -0.89
N LEU A 90 3.03 18.38 0.35
CA LEU A 90 2.52 19.65 0.89
C LEU A 90 3.12 20.84 0.14
N VAL A 91 4.42 20.80 -0.15
CA VAL A 91 5.12 21.85 -0.92
C VAL A 91 4.71 21.78 -2.40
N ILE A 92 4.65 20.57 -2.95
CA ILE A 92 4.25 20.30 -4.34
C ILE A 92 2.86 20.85 -4.64
N SER A 93 1.98 20.87 -3.63
CA SER A 93 0.62 21.40 -3.78
C SER A 93 0.58 22.90 -4.08
N PHE A 94 1.62 23.67 -3.72
CA PHE A 94 1.63 25.14 -3.89
C PHE A 94 2.73 25.66 -4.80
N TRP A 95 3.75 24.87 -5.10
CA TRP A 95 4.85 25.30 -5.97
C TRP A 95 4.41 25.36 -7.45
N PRO A 96 5.09 26.12 -8.32
CA PRO A 96 4.60 26.37 -9.68
C PRO A 96 4.73 25.16 -10.63
N TRP A 97 5.54 24.16 -10.28
CA TRP A 97 5.80 23.03 -11.17
C TRP A 97 4.92 21.79 -10.90
N HIS A 98 4.11 21.83 -9.84
CA HIS A 98 3.22 20.74 -9.44
C HIS A 98 3.86 19.35 -9.56
N LEU A 99 3.22 18.41 -10.27
CA LEU A 99 3.68 17.03 -10.39
C LEU A 99 4.73 16.82 -11.50
N HIS A 100 5.31 17.88 -12.08
CA HIS A 100 6.24 17.73 -13.20
C HIS A 100 7.45 16.84 -12.81
N PRO A 101 7.80 15.81 -13.61
CA PRO A 101 8.81 14.82 -13.23
C PRO A 101 10.21 15.41 -13.06
N VAL A 102 10.63 16.33 -13.96
CA VAL A 102 11.94 17.01 -13.90
C VAL A 102 12.22 17.70 -12.57
N PRO A 103 11.42 18.67 -12.08
CA PRO A 103 11.69 19.35 -10.81
C PRO A 103 11.51 18.45 -9.60
N ILE A 104 10.59 17.48 -9.62
CA ILE A 104 10.48 16.49 -8.54
C ILE A 104 11.77 15.69 -8.40
N ALA A 105 12.24 15.09 -9.50
CA ALA A 105 13.47 14.30 -9.49
C ALA A 105 14.70 15.17 -9.24
N GLY A 106 14.77 16.37 -9.82
CA GLY A 106 15.84 17.33 -9.60
C GLY A 106 16.01 17.69 -8.12
N CYS A 107 14.91 18.01 -7.44
CA CYS A 107 14.90 18.23 -6.00
C CYS A 107 15.30 16.97 -5.21
N ALA A 108 14.80 15.80 -5.59
CA ALA A 108 15.09 14.55 -4.90
C ALA A 108 16.58 14.13 -5.02
N PHE A 109 17.17 14.23 -6.22
CA PHE A 109 18.61 13.98 -6.41
C PHE A 109 19.46 15.05 -5.74
N THR A 110 19.03 16.32 -5.75
CA THR A 110 19.68 17.40 -5.00
C THR A 110 19.73 17.08 -3.50
N ALA A 111 18.61 16.63 -2.92
CA ALA A 111 18.54 16.21 -1.52
C ALA A 111 19.43 14.99 -1.23
N LEU A 112 19.52 14.03 -2.16
CA LEU A 112 20.41 12.88 -2.05
C LEU A 112 21.89 13.29 -2.07
N VAL A 113 22.28 14.21 -2.96
CA VAL A 113 23.64 14.77 -3.04
C VAL A 113 23.97 15.53 -1.75
N ALA A 114 23.06 16.39 -1.29
CA ALA A 114 23.20 17.10 -0.02
C ALA A 114 23.37 16.14 1.16
N LEU A 115 22.59 15.05 1.21
CA LEU A 115 22.71 14.01 2.22
C LEU A 115 24.08 13.31 2.15
N ALA A 116 24.57 12.98 0.96
CA ALA A 116 25.87 12.36 0.77
C ALA A 116 27.02 13.28 1.25
N ILE A 117 26.95 14.57 0.92
CA ILE A 117 27.91 15.61 1.36
C ILE A 117 27.85 15.78 2.87
N ALA A 118 26.66 16.02 3.44
CA ALA A 118 26.46 16.26 4.87
C ALA A 118 26.89 15.08 5.73
N THR A 119 26.77 13.86 5.21
CA THR A 119 27.19 12.65 5.92
C THR A 119 28.63 12.21 5.60
N GLY A 120 29.29 12.84 4.62
CA GLY A 120 30.61 12.46 4.13
C GLY A 120 30.70 11.04 3.55
N ARG A 121 29.56 10.48 3.10
CA ARG A 121 29.47 9.07 2.71
C ARG A 121 29.67 8.89 1.22
N ARG A 122 30.54 7.95 0.86
CA ARG A 122 30.69 7.49 -0.53
C ARG A 122 29.56 6.50 -0.90
N PRO A 123 29.01 6.54 -2.12
CA PRO A 123 28.06 5.53 -2.60
C PRO A 123 28.64 4.12 -2.48
N ARG A 124 27.94 3.21 -1.80
CA ARG A 124 28.36 1.80 -1.67
C ARG A 124 27.17 0.93 -1.31
N LEU A 125 26.87 -0.09 -2.11
CA LEU A 125 25.90 -1.13 -1.77
C LEU A 125 26.55 -2.31 -1.01
N PRO A 126 25.78 -3.09 -0.23
CA PRO A 126 26.27 -4.33 0.37
C PRO A 126 26.68 -5.33 -0.73
N ALA A 127 27.91 -5.82 -0.69
CA ALA A 127 28.47 -6.69 -1.73
C ALA A 127 28.08 -8.18 -1.60
N ARG A 128 27.67 -8.62 -0.40
CA ARG A 128 27.32 -10.02 -0.13
C ARG A 128 25.86 -10.14 0.25
N THR A 129 25.17 -11.12 -0.34
CA THR A 129 23.80 -11.49 -0.02
C THR A 129 23.82 -12.73 0.88
N PRO A 130 23.50 -12.61 2.19
CA PRO A 130 23.47 -13.77 3.09
C PRO A 130 22.45 -14.82 2.63
N ALA A 131 22.70 -16.11 2.89
CA ALA A 131 21.78 -17.19 2.48
C ALA A 131 20.33 -17.01 2.98
N ARG A 132 20.15 -16.44 4.18
CA ARG A 132 18.81 -16.09 4.71
C ARG A 132 18.08 -15.03 3.88
N ASP A 133 18.82 -14.12 3.25
CA ASP A 133 18.26 -13.10 2.37
C ASP A 133 17.90 -13.75 1.02
N VAL A 134 18.67 -14.73 0.55
CA VAL A 134 18.31 -15.53 -0.65
C VAL A 134 16.97 -16.23 -0.45
N VAL A 135 16.76 -16.98 0.65
CA VAL A 135 15.45 -17.64 0.89
C VAL A 135 14.32 -16.63 1.11
N THR A 136 14.62 -15.44 1.64
CA THR A 136 13.64 -14.34 1.74
C THR A 136 13.26 -13.84 0.34
N TRP A 137 14.24 -13.62 -0.54
CA TRP A 137 14.00 -13.22 -1.91
C TRP A 137 13.25 -14.27 -2.72
N LEU A 138 13.53 -15.56 -2.51
CA LEU A 138 12.77 -16.65 -3.14
C LEU A 138 11.30 -16.64 -2.70
N ALA A 139 11.03 -16.43 -1.41
CA ALA A 139 9.66 -16.31 -0.91
C ALA A 139 8.95 -15.06 -1.49
N VAL A 140 9.65 -13.91 -1.58
CA VAL A 140 9.13 -12.71 -2.24
C VAL A 140 8.85 -12.96 -3.71
N ALA A 141 9.77 -13.60 -4.42
CA ALA A 141 9.62 -13.93 -5.84
C ALA A 141 8.43 -14.88 -6.07
N ALA A 142 8.24 -15.88 -5.21
CA ALA A 142 7.11 -16.80 -5.29
C ALA A 142 5.76 -16.05 -5.18
N VAL A 143 5.58 -15.23 -4.15
CA VAL A 143 4.36 -14.40 -4.00
C VAL A 143 4.20 -13.44 -5.18
N THR A 144 5.31 -12.85 -5.64
CA THR A 144 5.31 -11.90 -6.76
C THR A 144 4.84 -12.57 -8.05
N VAL A 145 5.40 -13.72 -8.43
CA VAL A 145 5.01 -14.44 -9.64
C VAL A 145 3.54 -14.85 -9.55
N LEU A 146 3.12 -15.42 -8.42
CA LEU A 146 1.75 -15.86 -8.19
C LEU A 146 0.72 -14.70 -8.23
N ALA A 147 1.12 -13.49 -7.82
CA ALA A 147 0.27 -12.31 -7.87
C ALA A 147 0.28 -11.63 -9.25
N VAL A 148 1.46 -11.46 -9.85
CA VAL A 148 1.66 -10.72 -11.10
C VAL A 148 1.13 -11.48 -12.30
N VAL A 149 1.38 -12.79 -12.41
CA VAL A 149 1.03 -13.56 -13.61
C VAL A 149 -0.47 -13.49 -13.91
N PRO A 150 -1.39 -13.82 -12.97
CA PRO A 150 -2.82 -13.71 -13.24
C PRO A 150 -3.26 -12.27 -13.55
N PHE A 151 -2.61 -11.27 -12.96
CA PHE A 151 -2.92 -9.86 -13.23
C PHE A 151 -2.50 -9.43 -14.64
N ALA A 152 -1.28 -9.78 -15.03
CA ALA A 152 -0.64 -9.34 -16.25
C ALA A 152 -1.31 -9.92 -17.50
N ILE A 153 -1.77 -11.18 -17.44
CA ILE A 153 -2.45 -11.85 -18.56
C ILE A 153 -3.83 -11.26 -18.87
N ARG A 154 -4.41 -10.46 -17.96
CA ARG A 154 -5.70 -9.80 -18.17
C ARG A 154 -5.50 -8.45 -18.85
N ASP A 155 -6.44 -8.08 -19.70
CA ASP A 155 -6.57 -6.72 -20.22
C ASP A 155 -7.07 -5.75 -19.13
N LEU A 156 -7.17 -4.46 -19.46
CA LEU A 156 -7.64 -3.45 -18.51
C LEU A 156 -9.02 -3.77 -17.94
N GLY A 157 -9.95 -4.26 -18.79
CA GLY A 157 -11.29 -4.65 -18.36
C GLY A 157 -11.28 -5.80 -17.36
N GLY A 158 -10.46 -6.83 -17.60
CA GLY A 158 -10.24 -7.93 -16.66
C GLY A 158 -9.57 -7.49 -15.37
N ARG A 159 -8.60 -6.56 -15.43
CA ARG A 159 -7.95 -6.00 -14.22
C ARG A 159 -8.91 -5.19 -13.37
N ILE A 160 -9.75 -4.35 -13.97
CA ILE A 160 -10.87 -3.69 -13.29
C ILE A 160 -11.80 -4.75 -12.68
N GLY A 161 -12.10 -5.80 -13.44
CA GLY A 161 -12.92 -6.92 -12.99
C GLY A 161 -12.43 -7.55 -11.68
N ILE A 162 -11.12 -7.75 -11.51
CA ILE A 162 -10.52 -8.26 -10.26
C ILE A 162 -10.94 -7.37 -9.08
N VAL A 163 -10.70 -6.06 -9.20
CA VAL A 163 -10.83 -5.10 -8.08
C VAL A 163 -12.24 -4.56 -7.87
N ALA A 164 -13.14 -4.79 -8.84
CA ALA A 164 -14.49 -4.21 -8.87
C ALA A 164 -15.31 -4.54 -7.61
N THR A 165 -15.16 -5.76 -7.06
CA THR A 165 -16.00 -6.25 -5.96
C THR A 165 -15.93 -5.45 -4.67
N GLY A 166 -14.85 -4.69 -4.45
CA GLY A 166 -14.75 -3.82 -3.29
C GLY A 166 -15.36 -2.43 -3.49
N GLU A 167 -15.68 -2.05 -4.73
CA GLU A 167 -16.14 -0.72 -5.20
C GLU A 167 -15.14 0.43 -4.96
N ASP A 168 -14.31 0.32 -3.92
CA ASP A 168 -13.51 1.39 -3.34
C ASP A 168 -12.38 1.86 -4.27
N ILE A 169 -11.88 0.98 -5.13
CA ILE A 169 -10.86 1.35 -6.11
C ILE A 169 -11.34 2.42 -7.09
N ALA A 170 -12.65 2.51 -7.37
CA ALA A 170 -13.21 3.55 -8.22
C ALA A 170 -13.09 4.94 -7.54
N ARG A 171 -13.37 5.01 -6.24
CA ARG A 171 -13.17 6.22 -5.41
C ARG A 171 -11.69 6.58 -5.27
N HIS A 172 -10.82 5.57 -5.14
CA HIS A 172 -9.37 5.79 -5.16
C HIS A 172 -8.86 6.29 -6.51
N PHE A 173 -9.42 5.82 -7.63
CA PHE A 173 -9.13 6.35 -8.95
C PHE A 173 -9.52 7.81 -9.08
N MET A 174 -10.73 8.18 -8.64
CA MET A 174 -11.16 9.57 -8.62
C MET A 174 -10.17 10.45 -7.85
N LEU A 175 -9.78 10.04 -6.64
CA LEU A 175 -8.86 10.83 -5.82
C LEU A 175 -7.45 10.96 -6.45
N TYR A 176 -6.95 9.87 -7.04
CA TYR A 176 -5.70 9.85 -7.79
C TYR A 176 -5.73 10.79 -9.02
N ASP A 177 -6.78 10.73 -9.85
CA ASP A 177 -6.91 11.58 -11.04
C ASP A 177 -7.10 13.06 -10.65
N VAL A 178 -7.85 13.33 -9.57
CA VAL A 178 -8.03 14.69 -9.03
C VAL A 178 -6.69 15.27 -8.56
N ILE A 179 -5.89 14.53 -7.79
CA ILE A 179 -4.54 14.96 -7.38
C ILE A 179 -3.67 15.29 -8.61
N GLY A 180 -3.77 14.46 -9.65
CA GLY A 180 -3.16 14.71 -10.95
C GLY A 180 -3.53 16.06 -11.54
N LYS A 181 -4.81 16.43 -11.49
CA LYS A 181 -5.35 17.68 -12.06
C LYS A 181 -5.09 18.92 -11.24
N VAL A 182 -5.27 18.85 -9.92
CA VAL A 182 -5.05 20.00 -9.04
C VAL A 182 -3.58 20.20 -8.68
N GLY A 183 -2.70 19.28 -9.09
CA GLY A 183 -1.26 19.42 -8.98
C GLY A 183 -0.70 19.14 -7.59
N GLY A 184 -1.45 18.43 -6.73
CA GLY A 184 -1.07 18.16 -5.34
C GLY A 184 -2.23 17.58 -4.53
N TYR A 185 -2.16 17.64 -3.21
CA TYR A 185 -3.22 17.09 -2.35
C TYR A 185 -4.56 17.79 -2.56
N ALA A 186 -5.61 17.01 -2.82
CA ALA A 186 -6.95 17.52 -3.06
C ALA A 186 -7.54 18.23 -1.83
N PHE A 187 -7.16 17.85 -0.60
CA PHE A 187 -7.61 18.55 0.61
C PHE A 187 -7.09 19.99 0.73
N LEU A 188 -5.99 20.32 0.04
CA LEU A 188 -5.46 21.69 -0.07
C LEU A 188 -6.09 22.47 -1.23
N HIS A 189 -6.79 21.78 -2.14
CA HIS A 189 -7.37 22.31 -3.37
C HIS A 189 -8.87 22.01 -3.48
N ARG A 190 -9.61 22.12 -2.37
CA ARG A 190 -11.01 21.67 -2.28
C ARG A 190 -11.92 22.27 -3.35
N ALA A 191 -11.75 23.56 -3.66
CA ALA A 191 -12.53 24.23 -4.70
C ALA A 191 -12.31 23.59 -6.09
N GLY A 192 -11.06 23.30 -6.46
CA GLY A 192 -10.74 22.62 -7.72
C GLY A 192 -11.15 21.15 -7.72
N ALA A 193 -11.18 20.50 -6.55
CA ALA A 193 -11.55 19.09 -6.39
C ALA A 193 -13.08 18.87 -6.40
N ALA A 194 -13.87 19.84 -5.95
CA ALA A 194 -15.32 19.74 -5.78
C ALA A 194 -16.09 19.42 -7.07
N ALA A 195 -15.52 19.73 -8.24
CA ALA A 195 -16.14 19.39 -9.53
C ALA A 195 -16.23 17.87 -9.79
N PHE A 196 -15.38 17.08 -9.13
CA PHE A 196 -15.22 15.65 -9.44
C PHE A 196 -15.97 14.72 -8.48
N ALA A 197 -16.29 15.19 -7.28
CA ALA A 197 -16.91 14.39 -6.23
C ALA A 197 -18.19 15.06 -5.68
N PRO A 198 -19.10 14.28 -5.08
CA PRO A 198 -20.20 14.80 -4.28
C PRO A 198 -19.74 15.74 -3.17
N ASP A 199 -20.60 16.68 -2.76
CA ASP A 199 -20.25 17.72 -1.77
C ASP A 199 -19.93 17.13 -0.38
N ASP A 200 -20.49 15.96 -0.05
CA ASP A 200 -20.30 15.23 1.20
C ASP A 200 -19.15 14.20 1.12
N TYR A 201 -18.51 14.01 -0.04
CA TYR A 201 -17.43 13.02 -0.24
C TYR A 201 -16.26 13.22 0.74
N GLY A 202 -16.03 14.45 1.21
CA GLY A 202 -15.03 14.77 2.21
C GLY A 202 -13.61 14.42 1.75
N PHE A 203 -12.92 15.33 1.05
CA PHE A 203 -11.52 15.15 0.63
C PHE A 203 -10.50 14.98 1.78
N GLY A 204 -10.95 14.93 3.03
CA GLY A 204 -10.16 14.68 4.22
C GLY A 204 -9.57 13.27 4.36
N TYR A 205 -9.93 12.33 3.49
CA TYR A 205 -9.34 10.99 3.45
C TYR A 205 -7.81 11.05 3.24
N PRO A 206 -6.98 10.16 3.83
CA PRO A 206 -5.53 10.17 3.63
C PRO A 206 -5.14 9.95 2.17
N GLN A 207 -4.30 10.84 1.64
CA GLN A 207 -4.03 10.94 0.21
C GLN A 207 -2.61 10.55 -0.21
N GLY A 208 -1.76 10.09 0.72
CA GLY A 208 -0.34 9.82 0.45
C GLY A 208 -0.13 8.75 -0.60
N THR A 209 -0.93 7.68 -0.57
CA THR A 209 -0.89 6.60 -1.58
C THR A 209 -1.30 7.12 -2.97
N HIS A 210 -2.33 7.95 -3.04
CA HIS A 210 -2.82 8.54 -4.29
C HIS A 210 -1.82 9.53 -4.87
N LEU A 211 -1.17 10.34 -4.04
CA LEU A 211 -0.08 11.21 -4.44
C LEU A 211 1.10 10.39 -5.00
N LEU A 212 1.48 9.29 -4.35
CA LEU A 212 2.50 8.38 -4.87
C LEU A 212 2.13 7.89 -6.26
N TYR A 213 0.89 7.45 -6.47
CA TYR A 213 0.45 6.94 -7.77
C TYR A 213 0.42 8.04 -8.82
N ALA A 214 -0.07 9.24 -8.49
CA ALA A 214 -0.11 10.39 -9.39
C ALA A 214 1.30 10.82 -9.82
N VAL A 215 2.27 10.78 -8.91
CA VAL A 215 3.67 11.06 -9.21
C VAL A 215 4.28 9.97 -10.09
N LEU A 216 4.09 8.69 -9.75
CA LEU A 216 4.62 7.57 -10.55
C LEU A 216 4.05 7.56 -11.96
N ASP A 217 2.77 7.92 -12.14
CA ASP A 217 2.15 8.07 -13.45
C ASP A 217 2.89 9.07 -14.35
N ARG A 218 3.34 10.21 -13.80
CA ARG A 218 4.15 11.20 -14.54
C ARG A 218 5.47 10.62 -15.02
N PHE A 219 6.15 9.88 -14.14
CA PHE A 219 7.43 9.26 -14.45
C PHE A 219 7.28 8.15 -15.50
N VAL A 220 6.29 7.26 -15.34
CA VAL A 220 6.05 6.16 -16.30
C VAL A 220 5.78 6.70 -17.70
N ARG A 221 5.00 7.79 -17.82
CA ARG A 221 4.65 8.38 -19.11
C ARG A 221 5.63 9.45 -19.60
N SER A 222 6.61 9.84 -18.79
CA SER A 222 7.50 10.99 -19.05
C SER A 222 6.74 12.25 -19.46
N SER A 223 5.68 12.57 -18.72
CA SER A 223 4.76 13.66 -19.07
C SER A 223 4.29 14.43 -17.84
N ALA A 224 4.16 15.75 -17.98
CA ALA A 224 3.55 16.61 -16.98
C ALA A 224 2.01 16.68 -17.09
N VAL A 225 1.44 16.19 -18.20
CA VAL A 225 0.00 16.28 -18.51
C VAL A 225 -0.72 15.02 -18.08
N ASN A 226 -1.94 15.17 -17.55
CA ASN A 226 -2.77 14.03 -17.13
C ASN A 226 -3.00 13.07 -18.28
N ALA A 227 -3.02 11.77 -17.97
CA ALA A 227 -3.40 10.76 -18.95
C ALA A 227 -4.89 10.87 -19.30
N ASP A 228 -5.26 10.24 -20.41
CA ASP A 228 -6.64 9.82 -20.61
C ASP A 228 -7.04 8.84 -19.50
N ALA A 229 -8.34 8.75 -19.22
CA ALA A 229 -8.83 8.04 -18.05
C ALA A 229 -8.54 6.53 -18.08
N ALA A 230 -8.52 5.90 -19.26
CA ALA A 230 -8.25 4.47 -19.38
C ALA A 230 -6.77 4.18 -19.09
N SER A 231 -5.85 4.97 -19.65
CA SER A 231 -4.42 4.88 -19.34
C SER A 231 -4.13 5.17 -17.87
N ALA A 232 -4.77 6.20 -17.30
CA ALA A 232 -4.64 6.54 -15.89
C ALA A 232 -5.14 5.38 -14.98
N MET A 233 -6.24 4.72 -15.35
CA MET A 233 -6.77 3.58 -14.61
C MET A 233 -5.80 2.40 -14.68
N ASP A 234 -5.22 2.11 -15.85
CA ASP A 234 -4.25 1.01 -15.98
C ASP A 234 -3.02 1.24 -15.10
N VAL A 235 -2.46 2.46 -15.11
CA VAL A 235 -1.32 2.82 -14.25
C VAL A 235 -1.68 2.67 -12.77
N LEU A 236 -2.84 3.16 -12.34
CA LEU A 236 -3.30 3.01 -10.96
C LEU A 236 -3.39 1.54 -10.54
N LEU A 237 -3.92 0.66 -11.40
CA LEU A 237 -4.07 -0.75 -11.07
C LEU A 237 -2.69 -1.45 -10.96
N TRP A 238 -1.73 -1.08 -11.80
CA TRP A 238 -0.34 -1.54 -11.67
C TRP A 238 0.34 -1.02 -10.40
N CYS A 239 0.10 0.25 -10.04
CA CYS A 239 0.59 0.81 -8.80
C CYS A 239 -0.02 0.12 -7.56
N HIS A 240 -1.32 -0.23 -7.61
CA HIS A 240 -2.00 -1.00 -6.57
C HIS A 240 -1.40 -2.39 -6.40
N LEU A 241 -1.15 -3.10 -7.50
CA LEU A 241 -0.40 -4.36 -7.46
C LEU A 241 1.00 -4.16 -6.86
N GLY A 242 1.73 -3.13 -7.28
CA GLY A 242 3.04 -2.77 -6.73
C GLY A 242 3.02 -2.54 -5.22
N THR A 243 1.97 -1.90 -4.71
CA THR A 243 1.76 -1.71 -3.26
C THR A 243 1.53 -3.04 -2.53
N TYR A 244 0.78 -3.98 -3.11
CA TYR A 244 0.63 -5.32 -2.55
C TYR A 244 1.96 -6.11 -2.58
N LEU A 245 2.73 -6.02 -3.65
CA LEU A 245 4.07 -6.62 -3.72
C LEU A 245 5.02 -6.03 -2.67
N PHE A 246 4.91 -4.72 -2.40
CA PHE A 246 5.66 -4.07 -1.33
C PHE A 246 5.23 -4.57 0.05
N LEU A 247 3.93 -4.80 0.30
CA LEU A 247 3.45 -5.45 1.53
C LEU A 247 4.09 -6.84 1.71
N ALA A 248 4.09 -7.67 0.66
CA ALA A 248 4.71 -8.99 0.70
C ALA A 248 6.21 -8.92 1.03
N LEU A 249 6.95 -8.03 0.35
CA LEU A 249 8.35 -7.76 0.64
C LEU A 249 8.56 -7.29 2.08
N ALA A 250 7.77 -6.33 2.55
CA ALA A 250 7.87 -5.75 3.89
C ALA A 250 7.67 -6.80 4.99
N LEU A 251 6.64 -7.65 4.87
CA LEU A 251 6.34 -8.71 5.84
C LEU A 251 7.42 -9.79 5.88
N LEU A 252 7.83 -10.32 4.72
CA LEU A 252 8.87 -11.35 4.63
C LEU A 252 10.22 -10.81 5.11
N TRP A 253 10.55 -9.57 4.77
CA TRP A 253 11.73 -8.87 5.29
C TRP A 253 11.66 -8.66 6.80
N ALA A 254 10.52 -8.23 7.32
CA ALA A 254 10.29 -7.94 8.73
C ALA A 254 10.45 -9.19 9.59
N ALA A 255 9.86 -10.31 9.18
CA ALA A 255 10.01 -11.60 9.86
C ALA A 255 11.47 -12.07 9.86
N ARG A 256 12.15 -12.02 8.71
CA ARG A 256 13.60 -12.32 8.61
C ARG A 256 14.44 -11.39 9.49
N ARG A 257 14.10 -10.10 9.56
CA ARG A 257 14.78 -9.13 10.43
C ARG A 257 14.62 -9.51 11.89
N VAL A 258 13.40 -9.75 12.35
CA VAL A 258 13.05 -10.10 13.72
C VAL A 258 13.71 -11.41 14.16
N ALA A 259 13.71 -12.43 13.30
CA ALA A 259 14.41 -13.70 13.51
C ALA A 259 15.89 -13.49 13.91
N GLY A 260 16.54 -12.52 13.27
CA GLY A 260 17.87 -12.02 13.60
C GLY A 260 19.00 -12.85 13.00
N PRO A 261 20.27 -12.49 13.30
CA PRO A 261 21.46 -13.08 12.66
C PRO A 261 21.74 -14.53 13.02
N GLY A 262 21.26 -15.03 14.17
CA GLY A 262 21.53 -16.40 14.62
C GLY A 262 20.61 -17.47 14.01
N VAL A 263 19.72 -17.10 13.09
CA VAL A 263 18.77 -18.03 12.45
C VAL A 263 19.31 -18.41 11.07
N GLY A 264 19.41 -19.71 10.81
CA GLY A 264 19.83 -20.25 9.51
C GLY A 264 18.69 -20.25 8.48
N PRO A 265 19.02 -20.32 7.18
CA PRO A 265 18.01 -20.30 6.11
C PRO A 265 17.02 -21.47 6.19
N ALA A 266 17.45 -22.68 6.53
CA ALA A 266 16.58 -23.86 6.66
C ALA A 266 15.52 -23.71 7.77
N THR A 267 15.86 -23.09 8.90
CA THR A 267 14.91 -22.80 9.99
C THR A 267 14.05 -21.57 9.69
N LEU A 268 14.49 -20.68 8.80
CA LEU A 268 13.71 -19.50 8.41
C LEU A 268 12.68 -19.85 7.34
N LEU A 269 12.99 -20.77 6.43
CA LEU A 269 12.16 -21.10 5.27
C LEU A 269 10.72 -21.51 5.64
N PRO A 270 10.45 -22.40 6.62
CA PRO A 270 9.07 -22.73 6.99
C PRO A 270 8.29 -21.53 7.50
N VAL A 271 8.93 -20.62 8.25
CA VAL A 271 8.28 -19.38 8.73
C VAL A 271 7.92 -18.46 7.56
N LEU A 272 8.84 -18.29 6.62
CA LEU A 272 8.58 -17.51 5.40
C LEU A 272 7.49 -18.16 4.54
N ALA A 273 7.43 -19.49 4.50
CA ALA A 273 6.39 -20.22 3.79
C ALA A 273 5.01 -19.99 4.41
N VAL A 274 4.88 -20.01 5.75
CA VAL A 274 3.62 -19.64 6.42
C VAL A 274 3.21 -18.23 6.02
N ILE A 275 4.13 -17.26 6.10
CA ILE A 275 3.83 -15.85 5.78
C ILE A 275 3.44 -15.69 4.31
N ALA A 276 4.19 -16.30 3.38
CA ALA A 276 3.88 -16.28 1.95
C ALA A 276 2.52 -16.93 1.65
N SER A 277 2.17 -18.00 2.37
CA SER A 277 0.89 -18.69 2.23
C SER A 277 -0.27 -17.83 2.73
N VAL A 278 -0.13 -17.15 3.87
CA VAL A 278 -1.13 -16.21 4.38
C VAL A 278 -1.26 -14.99 3.47
N LEU A 279 -0.15 -14.48 2.93
CA LEU A 279 -0.13 -13.38 1.97
C LEU A 279 -0.95 -13.69 0.73
N TYR A 280 -0.76 -14.87 0.14
CA TYR A 280 -1.36 -15.24 -1.14
C TYR A 280 -2.73 -15.93 -0.99
N PHE A 281 -2.84 -16.94 -0.12
CA PHE A 281 -4.08 -17.71 0.04
C PHE A 281 -5.05 -17.12 1.06
N GLY A 282 -4.62 -16.15 1.89
CA GLY A 282 -5.44 -15.54 2.94
C GLY A 282 -6.01 -14.16 2.58
N ASP A 283 -6.50 -13.46 3.61
CA ASP A 283 -7.28 -12.22 3.46
C ASP A 283 -6.45 -11.02 2.97
N LEU A 284 -5.12 -11.08 3.12
CA LEU A 284 -4.24 -10.01 2.63
C LEU A 284 -4.26 -9.89 1.10
N LEU A 285 -4.40 -11.00 0.37
CA LEU A 285 -4.69 -10.94 -1.07
C LEU A 285 -6.12 -10.42 -1.30
N GLY A 286 -7.06 -10.79 -0.44
CA GLY A 286 -8.42 -10.25 -0.46
C GLY A 286 -8.43 -8.71 -0.43
N ALA A 287 -7.63 -8.08 0.42
CA ALA A 287 -7.52 -6.62 0.50
C ALA A 287 -7.02 -5.99 -0.82
N PHE A 288 -6.12 -6.68 -1.53
CA PHE A 288 -5.73 -6.30 -2.90
C PHE A 288 -6.89 -6.47 -3.88
N VAL A 289 -7.56 -7.63 -3.89
CA VAL A 289 -8.68 -7.96 -4.80
C VAL A 289 -9.92 -7.09 -4.52
N ARG A 290 -10.06 -6.48 -3.35
CA ARG A 290 -11.11 -5.48 -3.09
C ARG A 290 -10.68 -4.05 -3.33
N GLY A 291 -9.43 -3.82 -3.71
CA GLY A 291 -8.97 -2.49 -4.06
C GLY A 291 -8.81 -1.55 -2.87
N PHE A 292 -8.16 -2.00 -1.79
CA PHE A 292 -7.84 -1.19 -0.60
C PHE A 292 -6.37 -0.72 -0.54
N PRO A 293 -5.86 0.10 -1.49
CA PRO A 293 -4.44 0.49 -1.59
C PRO A 293 -3.90 1.15 -0.32
N ASN A 294 -4.71 2.01 0.32
CA ASN A 294 -4.31 2.72 1.53
C ASN A 294 -4.07 1.78 2.72
N GLU A 295 -5.00 0.83 2.94
CA GLU A 295 -4.83 -0.18 3.97
C GLU A 295 -3.60 -1.05 3.69
N VAL A 296 -3.44 -1.55 2.46
CA VAL A 296 -2.32 -2.41 2.07
C VAL A 296 -0.98 -1.70 2.29
N LEU A 297 -0.85 -0.42 1.89
CA LEU A 297 0.35 0.36 2.14
C LEU A 297 0.55 0.63 3.65
N GLY A 298 -0.51 0.99 4.37
CA GLY A 298 -0.47 1.20 5.81
C GLY A 298 0.02 -0.04 6.57
N LEU A 299 -0.47 -1.22 6.21
CA LEU A 299 -0.04 -2.52 6.75
C LEU A 299 1.44 -2.79 6.44
N ALA A 300 1.92 -2.45 5.24
CA ALA A 300 3.34 -2.61 4.89
C ALA A 300 4.23 -1.73 5.78
N LEU A 301 3.85 -0.46 5.98
CA LEU A 301 4.59 0.47 6.83
C LEU A 301 4.55 0.05 8.31
N VAL A 302 3.41 -0.45 8.79
CA VAL A 302 3.28 -1.05 10.14
C VAL A 302 4.25 -2.23 10.28
N ALA A 303 4.30 -3.15 9.31
CA ALA A 303 5.23 -4.28 9.35
C ALA A 303 6.70 -3.82 9.48
N VAL A 304 7.08 -2.78 8.72
CA VAL A 304 8.43 -2.20 8.78
C VAL A 304 8.69 -1.57 10.15
N LEU A 305 7.75 -0.77 10.66
CA LEU A 305 7.85 -0.09 11.94
C LEU A 305 7.99 -1.10 13.10
N THR A 306 7.14 -2.12 13.16
CA THR A 306 7.18 -3.18 14.18
C THR A 306 8.55 -3.87 14.20
N ALA A 307 9.10 -4.21 13.02
CA ALA A 307 10.40 -4.84 12.91
C ALA A 307 11.56 -3.93 13.35
N LEU A 308 11.45 -2.62 13.11
CA LEU A 308 12.42 -1.62 13.54
C LEU A 308 12.37 -1.35 15.04
N ILE A 309 11.19 -1.30 15.65
CA ILE A 309 11.00 -1.19 17.10
C ILE A 309 11.61 -2.40 17.80
N ALA A 310 11.35 -3.60 17.28
CA ALA A 310 11.91 -4.85 17.80
C ALA A 310 13.43 -4.92 17.66
N ARG A 311 13.96 -4.53 16.48
CA ARG A 311 15.40 -4.50 16.21
C ARG A 311 15.80 -3.16 15.60
N PRO A 312 16.18 -2.19 16.44
CA PRO A 312 16.55 -0.85 15.99
C PRO A 312 17.73 -0.85 15.03
N LEU A 313 17.85 0.24 14.26
CA LEU A 313 19.03 0.45 13.42
C LEU A 313 20.23 0.79 14.29
N PRO A 314 21.47 0.46 13.86
CA PRO A 314 22.66 0.67 14.69
C PRO A 314 22.92 2.14 15.02
N ARG A 315 22.53 3.06 14.13
CA ARG A 315 22.73 4.50 14.27
C ARG A 315 21.42 5.16 14.68
N LEU A 316 21.44 5.82 15.83
CA LEU A 316 20.25 6.44 16.42
C LEU A 316 19.62 7.49 15.49
N GLY A 317 20.44 8.36 14.87
CA GLY A 317 19.92 9.38 13.95
C GLY A 317 19.20 8.79 12.73
N GLU A 318 19.76 7.75 12.10
CA GLU A 318 19.09 7.05 10.99
C GLU A 318 17.83 6.33 11.44
N HIS A 319 17.85 5.75 12.65
CA HIS A 319 16.68 5.12 13.22
C HIS A 319 15.55 6.10 13.44
N VAL A 320 15.82 7.24 14.09
CA VAL A 320 14.82 8.28 14.33
C VAL A 320 14.29 8.85 13.03
N ALA A 321 15.15 9.15 12.05
CA ALA A 321 14.71 9.62 10.74
C ALA A 321 13.81 8.61 10.00
N THR A 322 14.13 7.31 10.09
CA THR A 322 13.31 6.26 9.47
C THR A 322 11.97 6.10 10.18
N VAL A 323 11.96 6.09 11.51
CA VAL A 323 10.73 6.00 12.30
C VAL A 323 9.85 7.23 12.06
N ALA A 324 10.43 8.42 12.00
CA ALA A 324 9.73 9.65 11.64
C ALA A 324 9.05 9.54 10.26
N ALA A 325 9.80 9.11 9.23
CA ALA A 325 9.25 8.92 7.90
C ALA A 325 8.14 7.87 7.88
N LEU A 326 8.25 6.79 8.65
CA LEU A 326 7.21 5.78 8.81
C LEU A 326 5.96 6.33 9.50
N LEU A 327 6.10 7.13 10.56
CA LEU A 327 4.94 7.74 11.24
C LEU A 327 4.18 8.68 10.30
N VAL A 328 4.90 9.54 9.56
CA VAL A 328 4.29 10.41 8.55
C VAL A 328 3.65 9.58 7.44
N GLY A 329 4.36 8.58 6.93
CA GLY A 329 3.84 7.67 5.92
C GLY A 329 2.56 6.96 6.37
N ILE A 330 2.52 6.42 7.60
CA ILE A 330 1.34 5.77 8.16
C ILE A 330 0.19 6.77 8.30
N SER A 331 0.45 7.99 8.76
CA SER A 331 -0.58 9.02 8.87
C SER A 331 -1.20 9.36 7.50
N PHE A 332 -0.36 9.54 6.47
CA PHE A 332 -0.79 9.90 5.13
C PHE A 332 -1.32 8.73 4.28
N ALA A 333 -0.95 7.49 4.59
CA ALA A 333 -1.48 6.30 3.93
C ALA A 333 -2.76 5.82 4.62
N TYR A 334 -2.74 5.64 5.94
CA TYR A 334 -3.84 5.07 6.70
C TYR A 334 -3.77 5.44 8.18
N HIS A 335 -4.18 6.67 8.53
CA HIS A 335 -4.11 7.21 9.91
C HIS A 335 -4.84 6.37 10.96
N LEU A 336 -5.73 5.44 10.57
CA LEU A 336 -6.32 4.46 11.48
C LEU A 336 -5.26 3.66 12.25
N PHE A 337 -4.09 3.39 11.63
CA PHE A 337 -2.98 2.67 12.27
C PHE A 337 -2.02 3.59 13.05
N LEU A 338 -2.24 4.91 13.03
CA LEU A 338 -1.39 5.87 13.72
C LEU A 338 -1.34 5.67 15.24
N PRO A 339 -2.44 5.37 15.96
CA PRO A 339 -2.37 5.13 17.40
C PRO A 339 -1.45 3.95 17.76
N TYR A 340 -1.52 2.84 17.02
CA TYR A 340 -0.59 1.72 17.17
C TYR A 340 0.85 2.19 16.97
N ALA A 341 1.10 2.91 15.88
CA ALA A 341 2.43 3.35 15.50
C ALA A 341 3.04 4.29 16.55
N LEU A 342 2.25 5.20 17.11
CA LEU A 342 2.64 6.12 18.17
C LEU A 342 2.99 5.38 19.46
N VAL A 343 2.11 4.49 19.94
CA VAL A 343 2.33 3.74 21.18
C VAL A 343 3.55 2.82 21.05
N ALA A 344 3.66 2.08 19.95
CA ALA A 344 4.79 1.20 19.70
C ALA A 344 6.12 1.98 19.64
N THR A 345 6.11 3.17 19.00
CA THR A 345 7.28 4.05 18.97
C THR A 345 7.63 4.62 20.35
N ALA A 346 6.63 5.02 21.13
CA ALA A 346 6.82 5.53 22.48
C ALA A 346 7.45 4.47 23.40
N VAL A 347 7.01 3.22 23.30
CA VAL A 347 7.61 2.07 24.02
C VAL A 347 9.08 1.89 23.68
N TRP A 348 9.46 2.06 22.40
CA TRP A 348 10.86 2.01 21.99
C TRP A 348 11.68 3.21 22.49
N ALA A 349 11.10 4.41 22.44
CA ALA A 349 11.76 5.67 22.78
C ALA A 349 11.94 5.83 24.31
N TRP A 350 10.99 5.34 25.11
CA TRP A 350 10.94 5.55 26.55
C TRP A 350 12.21 5.09 27.30
N PRO A 351 12.73 3.86 27.10
CA PRO A 351 13.99 3.44 27.73
C PRO A 351 15.20 4.26 27.27
N ARG A 352 15.11 4.94 26.12
CA ARG A 352 16.20 5.70 25.50
C ARG A 352 16.07 7.21 25.67
N ARG A 353 15.04 7.70 26.37
CA ARG A 353 14.72 9.13 26.50
C ARG A 353 15.89 9.99 27.00
N ARG A 354 16.71 9.45 27.91
CA ARG A 354 17.90 10.14 28.45
C ARG A 354 19.08 10.18 27.47
N ALA A 355 19.12 9.24 26.52
CA ALA A 355 20.16 9.14 25.51
C ALA A 355 19.77 9.82 24.17
N LEU A 356 18.53 10.29 24.04
CA LEU A 356 18.08 11.04 22.87
C LEU A 356 18.68 12.45 22.93
N PRO A 357 19.57 12.84 22.01
CA PRO A 357 20.08 14.21 21.96
C PRO A 357 18.92 15.19 21.73
N ARG A 358 19.00 16.38 22.34
CA ARG A 358 17.97 17.45 22.22
C ARG A 358 17.55 17.73 20.78
N ARG A 359 18.48 17.65 19.83
CA ARG A 359 18.20 17.84 18.39
C ARG A 359 17.18 16.84 17.84
N LEU A 360 17.18 15.59 18.31
CA LEU A 360 16.19 14.58 17.90
C LEU A 360 14.84 14.76 18.61
N ALA A 361 14.82 15.32 19.82
CA ALA A 361 13.57 15.72 20.48
C ALA A 361 12.90 16.89 19.73
N VAL A 362 13.68 17.87 19.28
CA VAL A 362 13.19 18.96 18.41
C VAL A 362 12.63 18.41 17.10
N VAL A 363 13.31 17.45 16.46
CA VAL A 363 12.76 16.76 15.27
C VAL A 363 11.42 16.10 15.58
N GLY A 364 11.29 15.42 16.73
CA GLY A 364 10.02 14.86 17.18
C GLY A 364 8.90 15.91 17.32
N LEU A 365 9.21 17.07 17.91
CA LEU A 365 8.25 18.18 18.04
C LEU A 365 7.84 18.76 16.67
N LEU A 366 8.81 18.93 15.75
CA LEU A 366 8.54 19.43 14.40
C LEU A 366 7.75 18.45 13.53
N LEU A 367 7.79 17.15 13.84
CA LEU A 367 6.99 16.13 13.15
C LEU A 367 5.54 16.10 13.62
N LEU A 368 5.25 16.55 14.84
CA LEU A 368 3.91 16.45 15.43
C LEU A 368 2.82 17.11 14.55
N PRO A 369 3.00 18.34 14.03
CA PRO A 369 2.01 18.92 13.10
C PRO A 369 1.77 18.05 11.87
N LEU A 370 2.83 17.49 11.27
CA LEU A 370 2.72 16.63 10.09
C LEU A 370 1.91 15.36 10.35
N LEU A 371 2.05 14.76 11.53
CA LEU A 371 1.28 13.57 11.90
C LEU A 371 -0.21 13.86 12.06
N LEU A 372 -0.57 15.10 12.39
CA LEU A 372 -1.92 15.51 12.71
C LEU A 372 -2.70 16.08 11.52
N ILE A 373 -2.04 16.43 10.41
CA ILE A 373 -2.69 16.96 9.19
C ILE A 373 -3.82 16.03 8.75
N THR A 374 -3.53 14.76 8.43
CA THR A 374 -4.57 13.89 7.86
C THR A 374 -5.67 13.51 8.85
N PRO A 375 -5.42 13.24 10.14
CA PRO A 375 -6.51 13.11 11.12
C PRO A 375 -7.39 14.37 11.21
N PHE A 376 -6.83 15.57 11.18
CA PHE A 376 -7.59 16.81 11.29
C PHE A 376 -8.30 17.23 10.01
N GLU A 377 -7.74 16.88 8.85
CA GLU A 377 -8.36 17.08 7.55
C GLU A 377 -9.52 16.11 7.32
N ASN A 378 -9.45 14.90 7.92
CA ASN A 378 -10.51 13.89 7.88
C ASN A 378 -11.76 14.29 8.68
N ARG A 379 -12.41 15.38 8.25
CA ARG A 379 -13.71 15.86 8.72
C ARG A 379 -14.77 15.55 7.67
N PRO A 380 -15.30 14.33 7.61
CA PRO A 380 -16.54 14.13 6.89
C PRO A 380 -17.68 14.81 7.65
N SER A 381 -18.64 15.33 6.90
CA SER A 381 -19.97 15.70 7.37
C SER A 381 -20.63 14.47 8.01
N GLY A 382 -20.55 14.32 9.34
CA GLY A 382 -21.05 13.15 10.08
C GLY A 382 -20.08 12.48 11.07
N ALA A 383 -18.96 13.14 11.39
CA ALA A 383 -17.79 12.62 12.10
C ALA A 383 -18.00 11.80 13.41
N ALA A 384 -19.15 11.89 14.09
CA ALA A 384 -19.35 11.20 15.38
C ALA A 384 -19.39 9.66 15.26
N ASN A 385 -19.81 9.12 14.11
CA ASN A 385 -20.11 7.69 13.95
C ASN A 385 -19.25 6.97 12.90
N LEU A 386 -18.12 7.55 12.47
CA LEU A 386 -17.27 6.94 11.44
C LEU A 386 -16.84 5.52 11.80
N LEU A 387 -16.48 5.29 13.06
CA LEU A 387 -16.10 3.95 13.54
C LEU A 387 -17.26 2.94 13.57
N LEU A 388 -18.49 3.39 13.36
CA LEU A 388 -19.71 2.59 13.28
C LEU A 388 -20.21 2.40 11.83
N THR A 389 -19.50 2.95 10.84
CA THR A 389 -19.93 2.89 9.44
C THR A 389 -19.92 1.45 8.94
N LEU A 390 -21.02 1.04 8.30
CA LEU A 390 -21.08 -0.20 7.55
C LEU A 390 -20.23 -0.07 6.29
N GLY A 391 -19.42 -1.08 5.99
CA GLY A 391 -18.56 -1.09 4.83
C GLY A 391 -18.28 -2.51 4.36
N THR A 392 -17.69 -2.64 3.17
CA THR A 392 -17.43 -3.93 2.51
C THR A 392 -16.17 -4.62 3.04
N ALA A 393 -15.99 -4.64 4.37
CA ALA A 393 -14.82 -5.25 4.99
C ALA A 393 -14.72 -6.74 4.66
N LEU A 394 -13.49 -7.21 4.45
CA LEU A 394 -13.18 -8.62 4.40
C LEU A 394 -13.08 -9.13 5.84
N PRO A 395 -13.92 -10.09 6.24
CA PRO A 395 -13.74 -10.75 7.51
C PRO A 395 -12.36 -11.41 7.54
N VAL A 396 -11.57 -11.12 8.57
CA VAL A 396 -10.30 -11.84 8.77
C VAL A 396 -10.60 -13.28 9.17
N ASP A 397 -9.91 -14.23 8.55
CA ASP A 397 -9.97 -15.66 8.86
C ASP A 397 -9.52 -15.88 10.31
N ARG A 398 -10.51 -16.13 11.19
CA ARG A 398 -10.29 -16.28 12.63
C ARG A 398 -9.41 -17.48 12.96
N PRO A 399 -9.65 -18.68 12.40
CA PRO A 399 -8.74 -19.81 12.57
C PRO A 399 -7.29 -19.48 12.21
N ILE A 400 -7.04 -18.88 11.03
CA ILE A 400 -5.66 -18.54 10.62
C ILE A 400 -5.05 -17.51 11.56
N LEU A 401 -5.80 -16.45 11.91
CA LEU A 401 -5.33 -15.44 12.86
C LEU A 401 -4.96 -16.08 14.21
N ALA A 402 -5.81 -16.96 14.75
CA ALA A 402 -5.56 -17.65 16.01
C ALA A 402 -4.30 -18.53 15.93
N LEU A 403 -4.14 -19.33 14.87
CA LEU A 403 -2.96 -20.18 14.67
C LEU A 403 -1.67 -19.36 14.55
N VAL A 404 -1.70 -18.26 13.78
CA VAL A 404 -0.56 -17.35 13.64
C VAL A 404 -0.22 -16.68 14.98
N LEU A 405 -1.23 -16.24 15.74
CA LEU A 405 -1.03 -15.67 17.07
C LEU A 405 -0.41 -16.68 18.03
N LEU A 406 -0.94 -17.91 18.10
CA LEU A 406 -0.41 -18.97 18.95
C LEU A 406 1.04 -19.29 18.58
N ALA A 407 1.36 -19.45 17.30
CA ALA A 407 2.71 -19.71 16.83
C ALA A 407 3.67 -18.53 17.12
N ALA A 408 3.20 -17.29 16.97
CA ALA A 408 3.97 -16.09 17.30
C ALA A 408 4.26 -16.01 18.81
N VAL A 409 3.24 -16.20 19.66
CA VAL A 409 3.37 -16.21 21.13
C VAL A 409 4.32 -17.31 21.59
N ALA A 410 4.18 -18.53 21.07
CA ALA A 410 5.12 -19.61 21.35
C ALA A 410 6.56 -19.20 20.99
N GLY A 411 6.76 -18.58 19.81
CA GLY A 411 8.05 -18.06 19.35
C GLY A 411 8.67 -16.99 20.27
N LEU A 412 7.83 -16.21 20.94
CA LEU A 412 8.24 -15.13 21.84
C LEU A 412 8.57 -15.63 23.25
N VAL A 413 7.81 -16.59 23.78
CA VAL A 413 7.92 -17.04 25.17
C VAL A 413 8.98 -18.13 25.37
N VAL A 414 9.11 -19.06 24.42
CA VAL A 414 9.95 -20.27 24.59
C VAL A 414 11.47 -19.95 24.57
N ARG A 415 12.24 -20.81 25.27
CA ARG A 415 13.72 -20.74 25.41
C ARG A 415 14.22 -19.44 26.05
N GLY A 416 13.57 -18.99 27.13
CA GLY A 416 13.98 -17.79 27.87
C GLY A 416 13.81 -16.50 27.06
N GLY A 417 12.80 -16.44 26.19
CA GLY A 417 12.61 -15.36 25.23
C GLY A 417 12.53 -13.96 25.83
N TRP A 418 12.06 -13.86 27.08
CA TRP A 418 12.02 -12.65 27.89
C TRP A 418 13.39 -11.97 28.09
N ARG A 419 14.49 -12.72 28.00
CA ARG A 419 15.85 -12.15 28.06
C ARG A 419 16.20 -11.33 26.83
N SER A 420 15.52 -11.53 25.70
CA SER A 420 15.77 -10.80 24.45
C SER A 420 14.99 -9.47 24.45
N PRO A 421 15.67 -8.30 24.37
CA PRO A 421 14.99 -7.01 24.24
C PRO A 421 14.08 -6.95 23.02
N ALA A 422 14.47 -7.60 21.92
CA ALA A 422 13.68 -7.62 20.69
C ALA A 422 12.36 -8.39 20.86
N ARG A 423 12.36 -9.50 21.61
CA ARG A 423 11.15 -10.26 21.87
C ARG A 423 10.22 -9.52 22.82
N ARG A 424 10.77 -8.87 23.86
CA ARG A 424 9.98 -8.00 24.75
C ARG A 424 9.27 -6.88 23.97
N ALA A 425 9.98 -6.22 23.05
CA ALA A 425 9.38 -5.20 22.20
C ALA A 425 8.26 -5.76 21.31
N LEU A 426 8.39 -6.98 20.78
CA LEU A 426 7.34 -7.65 20.00
C LEU A 426 6.14 -8.06 20.85
N VAL A 427 6.36 -8.52 22.08
CA VAL A 427 5.28 -8.78 23.04
C VAL A 427 4.49 -7.51 23.29
N VAL A 428 5.18 -6.38 23.55
CA VAL A 428 4.48 -5.10 23.73
C VAL A 428 3.74 -4.69 22.47
N ALA A 429 4.36 -4.84 21.29
CA ALA A 429 3.69 -4.56 20.02
C ALA A 429 2.41 -5.40 19.82
N LEU A 430 2.45 -6.70 20.14
CA LEU A 430 1.27 -7.57 20.08
C LEU A 430 0.20 -7.14 21.08
N VAL A 431 0.58 -6.84 22.33
CA VAL A 431 -0.34 -6.38 23.37
C VAL A 431 -1.02 -5.07 22.96
N VAL A 432 -0.28 -4.12 22.38
CA VAL A 432 -0.83 -2.86 21.88
C VAL A 432 -1.83 -3.11 20.74
N ALA A 433 -1.48 -3.97 19.77
CA ALA A 433 -2.38 -4.31 18.67
C ALA A 433 -3.66 -5.01 19.16
N LEU A 434 -3.53 -5.98 20.08
CA LEU A 434 -4.65 -6.67 20.73
C LEU A 434 -5.52 -5.69 21.52
N GLY A 435 -4.90 -4.80 22.29
CA GLY A 435 -5.61 -3.77 23.06
C GLY A 435 -6.45 -2.86 22.17
N MET A 436 -5.92 -2.44 21.02
CA MET A 436 -6.69 -1.63 20.06
C MET A 436 -7.86 -2.39 19.45
N VAL A 437 -7.67 -3.66 19.07
CA VAL A 437 -8.76 -4.53 18.61
C VAL A 437 -9.84 -4.65 19.68
N ALA A 438 -9.46 -4.91 20.93
CA ALA A 438 -10.38 -5.05 22.04
C ALA A 438 -11.14 -3.75 22.34
N VAL A 439 -10.45 -2.60 22.37
CA VAL A 439 -11.09 -1.29 22.58
C VAL A 439 -12.12 -0.99 21.50
N LEU A 440 -11.79 -1.21 20.23
CA LEU A 440 -12.75 -0.97 19.15
C LEU A 440 -13.91 -1.96 19.19
N PHE A 441 -13.65 -3.23 19.51
CA PHE A 441 -14.71 -4.23 19.68
C PHE A 441 -15.69 -3.82 20.77
N VAL A 442 -15.19 -3.49 21.97
CA VAL A 442 -16.03 -3.04 23.10
C VAL A 442 -16.82 -1.80 22.71
N TYR A 443 -16.19 -0.82 22.07
CA TYR A 443 -16.86 0.39 21.59
C TYR A 443 -18.00 0.07 20.61
N GLN A 444 -17.74 -0.70 19.55
CA GLN A 444 -18.77 -1.02 18.55
C GLN A 444 -19.89 -1.87 19.14
N TYR A 445 -19.57 -2.85 19.99
CA TYR A 445 -20.59 -3.68 20.64
C TYR A 445 -21.46 -2.87 21.59
N ALA A 446 -20.88 -1.92 22.34
CA ALA A 446 -21.62 -1.01 23.22
C ALA A 446 -22.54 -0.05 22.44
N MET A 447 -22.11 0.39 21.25
CA MET A 447 -22.86 1.38 20.46
C MET A 447 -23.91 0.77 19.53
N ILE A 448 -23.63 -0.38 18.91
CA ILE A 448 -24.48 -0.97 17.86
C ILE A 448 -24.69 -2.49 18.00
N GLY A 449 -24.20 -3.12 19.08
CA GLY A 449 -24.45 -4.54 19.40
C GLY A 449 -23.68 -5.57 18.57
N HIS A 450 -22.81 -5.14 17.65
CA HIS A 450 -21.99 -6.03 16.81
C HIS A 450 -20.74 -5.30 16.29
N SER A 451 -19.77 -6.04 15.76
CA SER A 451 -18.57 -5.46 15.13
C SER A 451 -18.75 -5.19 13.64
N VAL A 452 -18.19 -4.10 13.13
CA VAL A 452 -18.32 -3.64 11.73
C VAL A 452 -17.00 -3.17 11.14
N TYR A 453 -17.00 -2.90 9.83
CA TYR A 453 -15.91 -2.44 8.96
C TYR A 453 -14.52 -2.21 9.60
N TYR A 454 -14.35 -1.17 10.43
CA TYR A 454 -13.06 -0.79 11.03
C TYR A 454 -12.47 -1.82 12.01
N PHE A 455 -13.30 -2.69 12.61
CA PHE A 455 -12.85 -3.81 13.42
C PHE A 455 -12.01 -4.78 12.61
N GLU A 456 -12.47 -5.16 11.41
CA GLU A 456 -11.70 -6.04 10.51
C GLU A 456 -10.38 -5.40 10.09
N LYS A 457 -10.34 -4.08 9.89
CA LYS A 457 -9.10 -3.35 9.57
C LYS A 457 -8.07 -3.46 10.70
N PHE A 458 -8.49 -3.39 11.97
CA PHE A 458 -7.58 -3.64 13.10
C PHE A 458 -7.18 -5.10 13.23
N LEU A 459 -8.02 -6.04 12.80
CA LEU A 459 -7.65 -7.46 12.78
C LEU A 459 -6.62 -7.76 11.69
N HIS A 460 -6.66 -7.10 10.53
CA HIS A 460 -5.56 -7.15 9.55
C HIS A 460 -4.26 -6.59 10.13
N MET A 461 -4.32 -5.48 10.87
CA MET A 461 -3.15 -4.92 11.56
C MET A 461 -2.60 -5.92 12.60
N LEU A 462 -3.47 -6.53 13.40
CA LEU A 462 -3.09 -7.57 14.37
C LEU A 462 -2.44 -8.77 13.68
N LEU A 463 -3.03 -9.25 12.56
CA LEU A 463 -2.48 -10.32 11.74
C LEU A 463 -1.07 -9.98 11.26
N VAL A 464 -0.86 -8.78 10.74
CA VAL A 464 0.45 -8.30 10.29
C VAL A 464 1.47 -8.25 11.42
N VAL A 465 1.10 -7.71 12.59
CA VAL A 465 1.99 -7.67 13.77
C VAL A 465 2.31 -9.09 14.25
N ALA A 466 1.35 -10.02 14.18
CA ALA A 466 1.55 -11.43 14.50
C ALA A 466 2.48 -12.13 13.50
N LEU A 467 2.33 -11.90 12.20
CA LEU A 467 3.21 -12.42 11.15
C LEU A 467 4.65 -11.89 11.28
N VAL A 468 4.83 -10.61 11.62
CA VAL A 468 6.16 -10.07 11.93
C VAL A 468 6.75 -10.78 13.16
N SER A 469 5.93 -10.98 14.20
CA SER A 469 6.34 -11.66 15.44
C SER A 469 6.65 -13.14 15.24
N LEU A 470 5.99 -13.80 14.27
CA LEU A 470 6.22 -15.18 13.86
C LEU A 470 7.68 -15.41 13.40
N GLY A 471 8.38 -14.37 12.95
CA GLY A 471 9.84 -14.43 12.73
C GLY A 471 10.63 -14.94 13.94
N SER A 472 10.12 -14.75 15.17
CA SER A 472 10.72 -15.28 16.40
C SER A 472 10.59 -16.80 16.54
N ALA A 473 9.59 -17.42 15.89
CA ALA A 473 9.33 -18.85 15.90
C ALA A 473 10.39 -19.65 15.13
N ALA A 474 11.12 -19.03 14.20
CA ALA A 474 12.24 -19.67 13.50
C ALA A 474 13.33 -20.19 14.45
N ARG A 475 13.39 -19.67 15.67
CA ARG A 475 14.32 -20.13 16.72
C ARG A 475 13.80 -21.31 17.54
N LEU A 476 12.54 -21.70 17.38
CA LEU A 476 11.95 -22.87 18.03
C LEU A 476 12.27 -24.14 17.27
N LEU A 477 12.25 -24.03 15.94
CA LEU A 477 12.55 -25.14 15.06
C LEU A 477 13.91 -25.75 15.46
N PRO A 478 13.98 -27.09 15.56
CA PRO A 478 15.24 -27.76 15.86
C PRO A 478 16.32 -27.21 14.95
N ARG A 479 17.55 -27.08 15.45
CA ARG A 479 18.69 -27.02 14.53
C ARG A 479 18.71 -28.38 13.83
N LEU A 480 18.06 -28.46 12.67
CA LEU A 480 18.02 -29.68 11.86
C LEU A 480 19.48 -30.10 11.69
N GLY A 481 19.83 -31.30 12.16
CA GLY A 481 21.20 -31.81 12.28
C GLY A 481 21.89 -31.62 13.64
N ALA A 482 21.17 -31.91 14.73
CA ALA A 482 21.81 -32.30 15.99
C ALA A 482 22.61 -33.60 15.80
N PRO A 483 23.66 -33.86 16.62
CA PRO A 483 24.44 -35.09 16.52
C PRO A 483 23.51 -36.32 16.58
N GLY A 484 23.58 -37.20 15.57
CA GLY A 484 22.77 -38.42 15.48
C GLY A 484 21.48 -38.36 14.66
N SER A 485 21.12 -37.24 14.02
CA SER A 485 19.92 -37.18 13.14
C SER A 485 20.25 -37.46 11.66
N ILE A 486 19.30 -38.04 10.92
CA ILE A 486 19.31 -38.27 9.45
C ILE A 486 19.65 -36.99 8.67
N ALA A 487 19.39 -35.81 9.25
CA ALA A 487 19.69 -34.51 8.67
C ALA A 487 21.07 -33.96 9.06
N ALA A 488 22.07 -34.79 9.38
CA ALA A 488 23.44 -34.33 9.62
C ALA A 488 24.01 -33.64 8.36
N ASP A 489 23.66 -34.13 7.17
CA ASP A 489 24.02 -33.54 5.88
C ASP A 489 23.25 -32.25 5.58
N GLY A 490 23.98 -31.23 5.14
CA GLY A 490 23.41 -29.92 4.79
C GLY A 490 22.29 -30.00 3.77
N ARG A 491 22.37 -30.92 2.79
CA ARG A 491 21.38 -31.10 1.72
C ARG A 491 20.05 -31.66 2.23
N ALA A 492 20.08 -32.68 3.10
CA ALA A 492 18.90 -33.28 3.70
C ALA A 492 18.10 -32.27 4.55
N ARG A 493 18.80 -31.37 5.27
CA ARG A 493 18.16 -30.27 6.03
C ARG A 493 17.34 -29.33 5.15
N TYR A 494 17.88 -28.96 3.99
CA TYR A 494 17.16 -28.11 3.04
C TYR A 494 15.99 -28.84 2.40
N ALA A 495 16.14 -30.11 2.04
CA ALA A 495 15.05 -30.92 1.49
C ALA A 495 13.86 -30.99 2.47
N VAL A 496 14.11 -31.29 3.75
CA VAL A 496 13.05 -31.30 4.78
C VAL A 496 12.39 -29.93 4.93
N ALA A 497 13.18 -28.84 4.95
CA ALA A 497 12.64 -27.50 5.05
C ALA A 497 11.79 -27.09 3.84
N VAL A 498 12.18 -27.52 2.63
CA VAL A 498 11.41 -27.30 1.40
C VAL A 498 10.11 -28.11 1.43
N VAL A 499 10.16 -29.40 1.78
CA VAL A 499 8.95 -30.23 1.91
C VAL A 499 8.00 -29.64 2.93
N ALA A 500 8.50 -29.24 4.11
CA ALA A 500 7.68 -28.58 5.12
C ALA A 500 7.05 -27.29 4.60
N ALA A 501 7.81 -26.46 3.87
CA ALA A 501 7.29 -25.24 3.24
C ALA A 501 6.19 -25.54 2.21
N LEU A 502 6.36 -26.57 1.38
CA LEU A 502 5.36 -27.00 0.39
C LEU A 502 4.08 -27.51 1.06
N VAL A 503 4.20 -28.33 2.12
CA VAL A 503 3.05 -28.82 2.89
C VAL A 503 2.32 -27.65 3.55
N ILE A 504 3.06 -26.72 4.17
CA ILE A 504 2.50 -25.51 4.78
C ILE A 504 1.74 -24.67 3.75
N ALA A 505 2.22 -24.59 2.51
CA ALA A 505 1.54 -23.85 1.45
C ALA A 505 0.31 -24.59 0.90
N ALA A 506 0.37 -25.92 0.81
CA ALA A 506 -0.73 -26.74 0.33
C ALA A 506 -1.95 -26.70 1.26
N VAL A 507 -1.73 -26.61 2.59
CA VAL A 507 -2.84 -26.65 3.56
C VAL A 507 -3.81 -25.46 3.41
N PRO A 508 -3.38 -24.18 3.42
CA PRO A 508 -4.28 -23.05 3.16
C PRO A 508 -4.87 -23.06 1.74
N ALA A 509 -4.15 -23.57 0.75
CA ALA A 509 -4.68 -23.70 -0.60
C ALA A 509 -5.85 -24.70 -0.66
N ALA A 510 -5.70 -25.86 -0.02
CA ALA A 510 -6.66 -26.96 -0.02
C ALA A 510 -7.83 -26.74 0.95
N ALA A 511 -7.54 -26.29 2.17
CA ALA A 511 -8.54 -26.06 3.22
C ALA A 511 -9.15 -24.64 3.17
N GLY A 512 -8.63 -23.74 2.35
CA GLY A 512 -8.99 -22.32 2.42
C GLY A 512 -10.41 -22.00 1.94
N GLY A 513 -10.98 -20.96 2.54
CA GLY A 513 -12.36 -20.52 2.41
C GLY A 513 -12.82 -19.90 3.74
N PRO A 514 -13.95 -19.16 3.79
CA PRO A 514 -14.46 -18.62 5.05
C PRO A 514 -14.60 -19.73 6.09
N TRP A 515 -13.90 -19.59 7.23
CA TRP A 515 -13.87 -20.56 8.32
C TRP A 515 -13.35 -21.96 7.93
N HIS A 516 -12.64 -22.09 6.81
CA HIS A 516 -12.21 -23.38 6.24
C HIS A 516 -13.36 -24.38 6.02
N SER A 517 -14.58 -23.87 5.83
CA SER A 517 -15.80 -24.68 5.69
C SER A 517 -15.99 -25.29 4.30
N ARG A 518 -15.22 -24.85 3.31
CA ARG A 518 -15.30 -25.32 1.92
C ARG A 518 -13.91 -25.53 1.34
N PRO A 519 -13.55 -26.76 0.93
CA PRO A 519 -12.25 -27.02 0.35
C PRO A 519 -12.07 -26.27 -0.98
N LEU A 520 -10.84 -25.92 -1.33
CA LEU A 520 -10.44 -25.29 -2.60
C LEU A 520 -11.13 -23.95 -2.88
N THR A 521 -11.53 -23.20 -1.85
CA THR A 521 -12.18 -21.89 -2.02
C THR A 521 -11.33 -20.71 -1.52
N SER A 522 -10.04 -20.92 -1.29
CA SER A 522 -9.12 -19.88 -0.83
C SER A 522 -9.07 -18.68 -1.80
N PRO A 523 -9.01 -17.43 -1.30
CA PRO A 523 -8.84 -16.24 -2.13
C PRO A 523 -7.72 -16.38 -3.18
N GLY A 524 -6.56 -16.89 -2.77
CA GLY A 524 -5.40 -17.08 -3.65
C GLY A 524 -5.63 -18.07 -4.78
N LEU A 525 -6.24 -19.22 -4.48
CA LEU A 525 -6.53 -20.23 -5.50
C LEU A 525 -7.55 -19.69 -6.51
N ARG A 526 -8.61 -19.03 -6.04
CA ARG A 526 -9.61 -18.43 -6.92
C ARG A 526 -9.01 -17.36 -7.82
N TYR A 527 -8.18 -16.48 -7.26
CA TYR A 527 -7.49 -15.44 -8.02
C TYR A 527 -6.55 -16.03 -9.09
N GLY A 528 -5.75 -17.04 -8.71
CA GLY A 528 -4.83 -17.71 -9.62
C GLY A 528 -5.52 -18.45 -10.76
N LEU A 529 -6.71 -19.01 -10.50
CA LEU A 529 -7.51 -19.74 -11.50
C LEU A 529 -8.48 -18.83 -12.29
N GLY A 530 -8.56 -17.54 -11.98
CA GLY A 530 -9.53 -16.64 -12.63
C GLY A 530 -10.99 -16.85 -12.21
N LEU A 531 -11.21 -17.36 -10.99
CA LEU A 531 -12.51 -17.69 -10.40
C LEU A 531 -12.92 -16.71 -9.29
N GLU A 532 -12.26 -15.56 -9.16
CA GLU A 532 -12.68 -14.50 -8.26
C GLU A 532 -14.07 -13.96 -8.62
N LYS A 533 -14.82 -13.42 -7.64
CA LYS A 533 -16.18 -12.88 -7.83
C LYS A 533 -16.24 -11.57 -8.64
N GLY A 534 -15.17 -11.26 -9.37
CA GLY A 534 -15.02 -10.04 -10.15
C GLY A 534 -16.07 -9.87 -11.24
N SER A 535 -16.05 -8.71 -11.91
CA SER A 535 -16.87 -8.47 -13.10
C SER A 535 -16.04 -8.02 -14.30
N PRO A 536 -15.28 -8.95 -14.94
CA PRO A 536 -14.50 -8.64 -16.14
C PRO A 536 -15.37 -8.04 -17.26
N ALA A 537 -16.60 -8.53 -17.41
CA ALA A 537 -17.56 -8.00 -18.37
C ALA A 537 -17.92 -6.53 -18.08
N GLY A 538 -18.19 -6.19 -16.81
CA GLY A 538 -18.47 -4.81 -16.40
C GLY A 538 -17.26 -3.89 -16.61
N GLY A 539 -16.06 -4.35 -16.25
CA GLY A 539 -14.82 -3.61 -16.48
C GLY A 539 -14.53 -3.37 -17.96
N LYS A 540 -14.66 -4.40 -18.80
CA LYS A 540 -14.50 -4.28 -20.26
C LYS A 540 -15.50 -3.29 -20.85
N GLN A 541 -16.77 -3.39 -20.46
CA GLN A 541 -17.81 -2.48 -20.92
C GLN A 541 -17.53 -1.03 -20.53
N ALA A 542 -17.02 -0.78 -19.32
CA ALA A 542 -16.60 0.57 -18.91
C ALA A 542 -15.45 1.11 -19.77
N VAL A 543 -14.43 0.29 -20.03
CA VAL A 543 -13.29 0.69 -20.88
C VAL A 543 -13.74 1.01 -22.30
N ASP A 544 -14.56 0.14 -22.91
CA ASP A 544 -15.08 0.34 -24.26
C ASP A 544 -15.94 1.61 -24.34
N LEU A 545 -16.75 1.87 -23.32
CA LEU A 545 -17.61 3.04 -23.27
C LEU A 545 -16.81 4.34 -23.12
N VAL A 546 -15.80 4.37 -22.24
CA VAL A 546 -14.94 5.55 -22.07
C VAL A 546 -14.06 5.81 -23.28
N ARG A 547 -13.62 4.78 -24.00
CA ARG A 547 -12.92 4.98 -25.28
C ARG A 547 -13.82 5.64 -26.33
N ARG A 548 -15.11 5.32 -26.32
CA ARG A 548 -16.10 5.89 -27.25
C ARG A 548 -16.58 7.28 -26.83
N TYR A 549 -16.78 7.48 -25.54
CA TYR A 549 -17.20 8.73 -24.90
C TYR A 549 -16.22 9.07 -23.77
N PRO A 550 -15.08 9.72 -24.10
CA PRO A 550 -14.03 10.02 -23.13
C PRO A 550 -14.49 10.91 -21.97
N ASP A 551 -15.42 11.80 -22.24
CA ASP A 551 -16.00 12.72 -21.27
C ASP A 551 -17.53 12.55 -21.21
N ALA A 552 -18.10 12.87 -20.05
CA ALA A 552 -19.54 12.75 -19.81
C ALA A 552 -20.40 13.72 -20.63
N ALA A 553 -19.80 14.81 -21.15
CA ALA A 553 -20.49 15.81 -22.00
C ALA A 553 -21.84 16.31 -21.44
N GLY A 554 -21.89 16.59 -20.13
CA GLY A 554 -23.10 17.05 -19.45
C GLY A 554 -24.18 15.99 -19.25
N ARG A 555 -23.85 14.70 -19.39
CA ARG A 555 -24.74 13.56 -19.20
C ARG A 555 -24.23 12.63 -18.11
N VAL A 556 -25.03 11.63 -17.73
CA VAL A 556 -24.60 10.46 -16.97
C VAL A 556 -24.84 9.21 -17.81
N ASP A 557 -23.81 8.39 -17.96
CA ASP A 557 -23.88 7.14 -18.72
C ASP A 557 -24.32 5.99 -17.78
N VAL A 558 -25.44 5.35 -18.11
CA VAL A 558 -26.04 4.25 -17.34
C VAL A 558 -26.02 2.99 -18.18
N VAL A 559 -25.30 1.97 -17.71
CA VAL A 559 -25.04 0.75 -18.49
C VAL A 559 -26.00 -0.36 -18.08
N LEU A 560 -26.75 -0.88 -19.04
CA LEU A 560 -27.77 -1.93 -18.88
C LEU A 560 -27.64 -3.04 -19.94
N THR A 561 -26.41 -3.46 -20.23
CA THR A 561 -26.06 -4.35 -21.36
C THR A 561 -25.90 -5.82 -20.97
N GLN A 562 -25.71 -6.12 -19.68
CA GLN A 562 -25.29 -7.42 -19.15
C GLN A 562 -26.08 -7.79 -17.88
N THR A 563 -25.51 -8.66 -17.04
CA THR A 563 -26.04 -9.03 -15.72
C THR A 563 -26.09 -7.83 -14.77
N PRO A 564 -26.91 -7.88 -13.70
CA PRO A 564 -27.03 -6.77 -12.73
C PRO A 564 -25.69 -6.29 -12.16
N TYR A 565 -24.80 -7.21 -11.75
CA TYR A 565 -23.47 -6.83 -11.25
C TYR A 565 -22.57 -6.23 -12.33
N ALA A 566 -22.62 -6.72 -13.57
CA ALA A 566 -21.85 -6.13 -14.67
C ALA A 566 -22.33 -4.71 -15.00
N ASN A 567 -23.65 -4.48 -15.01
CA ASN A 567 -24.26 -3.16 -15.20
C ASN A 567 -23.87 -2.18 -14.09
N PHE A 568 -23.96 -2.64 -12.84
CA PHE A 568 -23.56 -1.90 -11.65
C PHE A 568 -22.10 -1.43 -11.73
N PHE A 569 -21.16 -2.35 -11.97
CA PHE A 569 -19.74 -1.99 -12.05
C PHE A 569 -19.41 -1.20 -13.31
N ALA A 570 -20.01 -1.52 -14.46
CA ALA A 570 -19.77 -0.75 -15.68
C ALA A 570 -20.19 0.72 -15.51
N THR A 571 -21.34 0.97 -14.89
CA THR A 571 -21.82 2.32 -14.58
C THR A 571 -20.87 3.05 -13.62
N LEU A 572 -20.46 2.40 -12.52
CA LEU A 572 -19.52 2.97 -11.54
C LEU A 572 -18.18 3.35 -12.20
N PHE A 573 -17.55 2.41 -12.91
CA PHE A 573 -16.22 2.63 -13.49
C PHE A 573 -16.25 3.61 -14.66
N THR A 574 -17.34 3.62 -15.45
CA THR A 574 -17.55 4.66 -16.47
C THR A 574 -17.65 6.04 -15.83
N ALA A 575 -18.46 6.19 -14.78
CA ALA A 575 -18.64 7.47 -14.11
C ALA A 575 -17.33 8.05 -13.57
N VAL A 576 -16.49 7.24 -12.90
CA VAL A 576 -15.21 7.75 -12.39
C VAL A 576 -14.21 8.04 -13.51
N MET A 577 -14.15 7.21 -14.55
CA MET A 577 -13.22 7.42 -15.68
C MET A 577 -13.63 8.61 -16.55
N GLN A 578 -14.93 8.84 -16.76
CA GLN A 578 -15.45 10.08 -17.38
C GLN A 578 -15.42 11.28 -16.44
N ARG A 579 -14.89 11.12 -15.22
CA ARG A 579 -14.70 12.19 -14.23
C ARG A 579 -16.01 12.85 -13.82
N ASN A 580 -17.06 12.03 -13.79
CA ASN A 580 -18.43 12.42 -13.57
C ASN A 580 -19.04 11.66 -12.37
N TYR A 581 -18.19 11.23 -11.43
CA TYR A 581 -18.62 10.48 -10.25
C TYR A 581 -19.64 11.27 -9.41
N ARG A 582 -19.49 12.60 -9.33
CA ARG A 582 -20.48 13.50 -8.71
C ARG A 582 -21.92 13.24 -9.19
N GLN A 583 -22.13 13.00 -10.48
CA GLN A 583 -23.45 12.71 -11.04
C GLN A 583 -23.75 11.21 -11.06
N GLY A 584 -22.74 10.39 -11.37
CA GLY A 584 -22.87 8.95 -11.51
C GLY A 584 -23.00 8.16 -10.21
N GLU A 585 -22.62 8.72 -9.05
CA GLU A 585 -22.66 7.99 -7.77
C GLU A 585 -24.06 7.47 -7.46
N SER A 586 -25.03 8.37 -7.52
CA SER A 586 -26.41 8.02 -7.20
C SER A 586 -27.04 7.05 -8.22
N TRP A 587 -26.48 6.95 -9.42
CA TRP A 587 -26.92 6.05 -10.48
C TRP A 587 -26.35 4.64 -10.32
N TYR A 588 -25.05 4.47 -10.06
CA TYR A 588 -24.54 3.12 -9.81
C TYR A 588 -25.14 2.55 -8.51
N ALA A 589 -25.30 3.37 -7.46
CA ALA A 589 -25.95 2.94 -6.22
C ALA A 589 -27.42 2.51 -6.45
N PHE A 590 -28.13 3.18 -7.37
CA PHE A 590 -29.47 2.79 -7.79
C PHE A 590 -29.47 1.39 -8.43
N LEU A 591 -28.47 1.08 -9.26
CA LEU A 591 -28.28 -0.22 -9.92
C LEU A 591 -27.79 -1.35 -9.01
N SER A 592 -27.61 -1.11 -7.71
CA SER A 592 -27.14 -2.15 -6.79
C SER A 592 -28.04 -3.39 -6.85
N PRO A 593 -27.49 -4.59 -7.15
CA PRO A 593 -28.28 -5.82 -7.24
C PRO A 593 -28.93 -6.27 -5.91
N SER A 594 -28.59 -5.62 -4.79
CA SER A 594 -29.14 -5.94 -3.47
C SER A 594 -30.58 -5.45 -3.27
N ARG A 595 -31.12 -4.62 -4.17
CA ARG A 595 -32.48 -4.10 -4.08
C ARG A 595 -33.19 -4.24 -5.42
N PRO A 596 -34.35 -4.92 -5.49
CA PRO A 596 -35.16 -4.93 -6.71
C PRO A 596 -35.61 -3.50 -7.04
N ARG A 597 -35.70 -3.17 -8.33
CA ARG A 597 -36.12 -1.85 -8.83
C ARG A 597 -37.29 -1.99 -9.79
N THR A 598 -38.27 -1.11 -9.64
CA THR A 598 -39.46 -1.02 -10.51
C THR A 598 -39.21 -0.07 -11.68
N LEU A 599 -40.09 -0.10 -12.69
CA LEU A 599 -40.04 0.90 -13.77
C LEU A 599 -40.34 2.30 -13.21
N ALA A 600 -41.27 2.41 -12.26
CA ALA A 600 -41.58 3.65 -11.56
C ALA A 600 -40.36 4.23 -10.82
N ASP A 601 -39.55 3.39 -10.16
CA ASP A 601 -38.31 3.83 -9.51
C ASP A 601 -37.31 4.41 -10.52
N LEU A 602 -37.16 3.75 -11.67
CA LEU A 602 -36.26 4.20 -12.73
C LEU A 602 -36.75 5.51 -13.36
N GLU A 603 -38.05 5.63 -13.60
CA GLU A 603 -38.67 6.84 -14.11
C GLU A 603 -38.49 8.02 -13.14
N ALA A 604 -38.75 7.82 -11.85
CA ALA A 604 -38.49 8.81 -10.82
C ALA A 604 -37.01 9.24 -10.83
N LYS A 605 -36.09 8.27 -10.94
CA LYS A 605 -34.65 8.55 -11.01
C LYS A 605 -34.26 9.37 -12.23
N VAL A 606 -34.84 9.12 -13.40
CA VAL A 606 -34.63 9.93 -14.63
C VAL A 606 -35.17 11.34 -14.45
N ARG A 607 -36.41 11.46 -13.96
CA ARG A 607 -37.07 12.75 -13.76
C ARG A 607 -36.27 13.64 -12.81
N ASP A 608 -35.77 13.07 -11.73
CA ASP A 608 -35.06 13.79 -10.67
C ASP A 608 -33.55 13.94 -10.95
N SER A 609 -33.06 13.37 -12.07
CA SER A 609 -31.67 13.52 -12.49
C SER A 609 -31.36 14.98 -12.83
N PRO A 610 -30.27 15.55 -12.27
CA PRO A 610 -29.86 16.93 -12.54
C PRO A 610 -29.21 17.09 -13.92
N VAL A 611 -28.80 15.99 -14.53
CA VAL A 611 -28.17 15.93 -15.87
C VAL A 611 -28.92 14.95 -16.76
N ARG A 612 -28.73 15.07 -18.07
CA ARG A 612 -29.27 14.12 -19.05
C ARG A 612 -28.73 12.72 -18.80
N VAL A 613 -29.51 11.70 -19.13
CA VAL A 613 -29.18 10.29 -18.92
C VAL A 613 -28.97 9.62 -20.28
N ARG A 614 -27.82 8.98 -20.47
CA ARG A 614 -27.59 8.09 -21.62
C ARG A 614 -27.69 6.65 -21.15
N PHE A 615 -28.73 5.95 -21.59
CA PHE A 615 -28.83 4.51 -21.40
C PHE A 615 -28.05 3.79 -22.48
N VAL A 616 -27.07 2.99 -22.07
CA VAL A 616 -26.33 2.08 -22.95
C VAL A 616 -26.91 0.69 -22.76
N VAL A 617 -27.58 0.17 -23.79
CA VAL A 617 -28.36 -1.08 -23.74
C VAL A 617 -27.90 -2.04 -24.84
N ARG A 618 -28.32 -3.30 -24.76
CA ARG A 618 -28.05 -4.32 -25.80
C ARG A 618 -29.38 -4.96 -26.19
N GLU A 619 -29.62 -5.18 -27.48
CA GLU A 619 -30.92 -5.68 -28.03
C GLU A 619 -31.50 -6.90 -27.29
N ARG A 620 -30.64 -7.82 -26.82
CA ARG A 620 -31.03 -9.03 -26.09
C ARG A 620 -30.78 -8.95 -24.57
N SER A 621 -30.69 -7.76 -23.98
CA SER A 621 -30.38 -7.63 -22.55
C SER A 621 -31.51 -8.17 -21.66
N THR A 622 -31.15 -8.97 -20.66
CA THR A 622 -32.07 -9.44 -19.61
C THR A 622 -32.66 -8.26 -18.82
N PRO A 623 -33.94 -8.31 -18.41
CA PRO A 623 -34.52 -7.28 -17.56
C PRO A 623 -33.70 -7.06 -16.28
N PHE A 624 -33.28 -5.82 -16.05
CA PHE A 624 -32.75 -5.34 -14.77
C PHE A 624 -33.89 -5.01 -13.80
N LEU A 625 -35.01 -4.55 -14.33
CA LEU A 625 -36.20 -4.16 -13.57
C LEU A 625 -37.01 -5.40 -13.18
N VAL A 626 -37.66 -5.32 -12.03
CA VAL A 626 -38.74 -6.24 -11.64
C VAL A 626 -40.05 -5.67 -12.16
N ALA A 627 -40.99 -6.53 -12.54
CA ALA A 627 -42.30 -6.09 -13.01
C ALA A 627 -43.12 -5.48 -11.87
N ASP A 628 -43.84 -4.38 -12.17
CA ASP A 628 -44.69 -3.67 -11.21
C ASP A 628 -46.02 -4.43 -10.94
N SER A 629 -46.32 -5.47 -11.74
CA SER A 629 -47.52 -6.31 -11.67
C SER A 629 -47.24 -7.75 -12.16
N ALA A 630 -48.26 -8.60 -12.26
CA ALA A 630 -48.15 -9.98 -12.78
C ALA A 630 -47.72 -10.09 -14.27
N ALA A 631 -47.47 -8.97 -14.95
CA ALA A 631 -46.93 -8.93 -16.30
C ALA A 631 -45.42 -9.24 -16.34
N ALA A 632 -44.90 -9.68 -17.48
CA ALA A 632 -43.45 -9.85 -17.67
C ALA A 632 -42.74 -8.48 -17.59
N ALA A 633 -41.60 -8.42 -16.89
CA ALA A 633 -40.82 -7.19 -16.79
C ALA A 633 -40.30 -6.75 -18.18
N PRO A 634 -40.35 -5.45 -18.51
CA PRO A 634 -39.80 -4.97 -19.76
C PRO A 634 -38.29 -5.25 -19.83
N THR A 635 -37.80 -5.55 -21.03
CA THR A 635 -36.35 -5.59 -21.27
C THR A 635 -35.72 -4.21 -21.03
N ASN A 636 -34.41 -4.15 -20.77
CA ASN A 636 -33.75 -2.86 -20.53
C ASN A 636 -33.86 -1.92 -21.72
N VAL A 637 -33.85 -2.46 -22.94
CA VAL A 637 -34.05 -1.69 -24.17
C VAL A 637 -35.45 -1.09 -24.21
N GLN A 638 -36.49 -1.90 -23.98
CA GLN A 638 -37.87 -1.43 -23.95
C GLN A 638 -38.09 -0.34 -22.89
N ALA A 639 -37.53 -0.53 -21.69
CA ALA A 639 -37.61 0.46 -20.61
C ALA A 639 -36.89 1.77 -20.99
N ALA A 640 -35.68 1.68 -21.55
CA ALA A 640 -34.91 2.86 -21.97
C ALA A 640 -35.59 3.62 -23.12
N GLU A 641 -36.12 2.92 -24.13
CA GLU A 641 -36.86 3.51 -25.25
C GLU A 641 -38.16 4.16 -24.80
N ASP A 642 -38.86 3.56 -23.83
CA ASP A 642 -40.08 4.15 -23.27
C ASP A 642 -39.79 5.45 -22.51
N LEU A 643 -38.73 5.46 -21.69
CA LEU A 643 -38.27 6.67 -21.02
C LEU A 643 -37.79 7.74 -22.01
N ALA A 644 -37.17 7.34 -23.13
CA ALA A 644 -36.79 8.26 -24.20
C ALA A 644 -37.98 8.91 -24.89
N ARG A 645 -39.09 8.16 -25.10
CA ARG A 645 -40.33 8.73 -25.64
C ARG A 645 -41.00 9.71 -24.68
N ARG A 646 -41.01 9.40 -23.38
CA ARG A 646 -41.64 10.26 -22.34
C ARG A 646 -40.80 11.49 -21.99
N TYR A 647 -39.47 11.37 -22.04
CA TYR A 647 -38.53 12.41 -21.65
C TYR A 647 -37.46 12.67 -22.74
N PRO A 648 -37.86 13.09 -23.96
CA PRO A 648 -36.95 13.20 -25.11
C PRO A 648 -35.78 14.18 -24.90
N ASP A 649 -35.96 15.20 -24.06
CA ASP A 649 -34.90 16.17 -23.74
C ASP A 649 -33.96 15.74 -22.61
N LYS A 650 -34.30 14.66 -21.90
CA LYS A 650 -33.52 14.11 -20.79
C LYS A 650 -32.84 12.79 -21.10
N VAL A 651 -33.37 11.98 -22.00
CA VAL A 651 -32.94 10.59 -22.19
C VAL A 651 -32.39 10.36 -23.59
N GLU A 652 -31.20 9.79 -23.66
CA GLU A 652 -30.57 9.29 -24.88
C GLU A 652 -30.40 7.77 -24.77
N VAL A 653 -30.66 7.03 -25.86
CA VAL A 653 -30.52 5.58 -25.88
C VAL A 653 -29.44 5.20 -26.90
N VAL A 654 -28.45 4.45 -26.45
CA VAL A 654 -27.40 3.87 -27.28
C VAL A 654 -27.56 2.35 -27.26
N VAL A 655 -28.00 1.79 -28.38
CA VAL A 655 -28.15 0.35 -28.56
C VAL A 655 -26.85 -0.22 -29.12
N LEU A 656 -26.18 -1.07 -28.34
CA LEU A 656 -25.04 -1.85 -28.80
C LEU A 656 -25.56 -3.10 -29.52
N ARG A 657 -25.11 -3.25 -30.77
CA ARG A 657 -25.34 -4.46 -31.58
C ARG A 657 -24.45 -5.61 -31.10
#